data_AF-A0A924DPX0-F1
#
_entry.id   AF-A0A924DPX0-F1
#
_cell.length_a   1.000
_cell.length_b   1.000
_cell.length_c   1.000
_cell.angle_alpha   90.00
_cell.angle_beta   90.00
_cell.angle_gamma   90.00
#
_symmetry.space_group_name_H-M   'P 1'
#
loop_
_entity.id
_entity.type
_entity.pdbx_description
1 polymer ?
#
loop_
_entity_poly.entity_id
_entity_poly.type
_entity_poly.pdbx_seq_one_letter_code
_entity_poly.pdbx_strand_id
1 'polypeptide(L)'
;MKIKFTKFCSIAALSTLAIFSSATAQTTNDSSSSAFNYLNVVSPLDSKSNLYQQILDEMNLEYDHIGQREAARVLQNSTTSVTGGLNSIGFSYRKPFIDFSISADRNLAPDLYDAKRWIVTDTFSIFIDASKVMSNLSDHKVIDISQNNLAAFAGIVFKRTYTWVHYANSYNEGLTTHMEKLFLPFNALQFNKIINMQTNEMVFKEDSLSVKAGGMVSAPLYSGITAMAGVLAKFEKMSRVEVVSSPSTTGIGDDVHMSYEKSKMVMAGVSIGIQADFLKILKLTLLSYDFSYELASSYKIYLNFNQNNLREMVPGNPVVEEIAQLLKNREGDLNILGPYIISEEKKIAQTIEHKYNFLLLGGSKSSKTQQIEVTTDGRVKNFFRHYYEKVKYTEDLVSRLFASVIYAITNSEASAAKMASDSKKVTIEYDSERNLLENHEDLNIKDNEQKLSMTFIAEFTTKKSTGTFGRKYRDRAVFILERYSGIDPLAVGMVQNDYLVAPFNITGQYQVNTEGIRYLNSLSMGEVFDHINGLCDEYPRNKFFNFRNLFDNCRRSLQNDYIEYFKDLSHEKITADTINSCESQAKKAIFSAAKSRAFLKDCLSQMTFKDKADWVEIPLWPLKNLTNNIVNNSNSKVHYYNLFGVQNVFFYGSFDAMTPDGRNFTTSFHEGAFKGLGAVDHYMRLENLRAPSSVVVDQ
;
A
#
# COMPACT_ATOMS: atom_id res chain seq x y z
N MET A 1 -28.14 17.99 -14.68
CA MET A 1 -27.48 19.07 -13.94
C MET A 1 -25.96 18.89 -14.04
N LYS A 2 -25.32 19.39 -15.11
CA LYS A 2 -23.85 19.38 -15.29
C LYS A 2 -23.28 20.58 -14.53
N ILE A 3 -22.99 20.42 -13.24
CA ILE A 3 -22.40 21.50 -12.43
C ILE A 3 -20.88 21.51 -12.67
N LYS A 4 -20.36 22.66 -13.11
CA LYS A 4 -18.93 22.97 -13.28
C LYS A 4 -18.23 23.06 -11.91
N PHE A 5 -18.13 21.96 -11.16
CA PHE A 5 -17.43 21.91 -9.86
C PHE A 5 -15.90 21.82 -9.99
N THR A 6 -15.38 21.38 -11.14
CA THR A 6 -13.93 21.15 -11.34
C THR A 6 -13.09 22.43 -11.34
N LYS A 7 -13.63 23.60 -11.73
CA LYS A 7 -12.86 24.86 -11.69
C LYS A 7 -12.79 25.52 -10.31
N PHE A 8 -13.72 25.22 -9.40
CA PHE A 8 -13.74 25.83 -8.05
C PHE A 8 -12.81 25.09 -7.07
N CYS A 9 -12.71 23.76 -7.14
CA CYS A 9 -11.80 22.99 -6.28
C CYS A 9 -10.31 23.20 -6.61
N SER A 10 -9.94 23.39 -7.88
CA SER A 10 -8.54 23.67 -8.25
C SER A 10 -8.06 25.01 -7.71
N ILE A 11 -8.93 26.03 -7.66
CA ILE A 11 -8.57 27.37 -7.16
C ILE A 11 -8.44 27.40 -5.63
N ALA A 12 -9.26 26.64 -4.91
CA ALA A 12 -9.17 26.50 -3.45
C ALA A 12 -7.95 25.66 -3.00
N ALA A 13 -7.58 24.62 -3.77
CA ALA A 13 -6.37 23.83 -3.50
C ALA A 13 -5.09 24.64 -3.76
N LEU A 14 -5.06 25.47 -4.81
CA LEU A 14 -3.95 26.38 -5.12
C LEU A 14 -3.79 27.50 -4.09
N SER A 15 -4.88 28.04 -3.53
CA SER A 15 -4.80 29.07 -2.48
C SER A 15 -4.38 28.50 -1.12
N THR A 16 -4.70 27.24 -0.82
CA THR A 16 -4.22 26.57 0.41
C THR A 16 -2.75 26.15 0.28
N LEU A 17 -2.30 25.75 -0.92
CA LEU A 17 -0.87 25.55 -1.20
C LEU A 17 -0.07 26.87 -1.15
N ALA A 18 -0.64 28.00 -1.58
CA ALA A 18 0.03 29.30 -1.53
C ALA A 18 0.26 29.82 -0.09
N ILE A 19 -0.59 29.42 0.87
CA ILE A 19 -0.39 29.72 2.30
C ILE A 19 0.76 28.88 2.89
N PHE A 20 1.03 27.68 2.34
CA PHE A 20 2.19 26.86 2.73
C PHE A 20 3.46 27.15 1.91
N SER A 21 3.37 27.65 0.67
CA SER A 21 4.52 27.99 -0.18
C SER A 21 5.07 29.39 0.08
N SER A 22 4.29 30.29 0.67
CA SER A 22 4.77 31.62 1.11
C SER A 22 5.65 31.57 2.36
N ALA A 23 5.81 30.38 2.97
CA ALA A 23 6.77 30.14 4.05
C ALA A 23 8.14 29.62 3.57
N THR A 24 8.37 29.44 2.26
CA THR A 24 9.58 28.74 1.75
C THR A 24 10.26 29.38 0.53
N ALA A 25 10.07 30.67 0.26
CA ALA A 25 10.82 31.35 -0.81
C ALA A 25 11.27 32.77 -0.44
N GLN A 26 12.43 32.88 0.20
CA GLN A 26 13.31 34.05 0.08
C GLN A 26 14.77 33.59 0.20
N THR A 27 15.44 33.52 -0.95
CA THR A 27 16.88 33.33 -1.10
C THR A 27 17.60 34.67 -0.92
N THR A 28 18.44 34.80 0.10
CA THR A 28 19.68 35.60 0.05
C THR A 28 20.65 35.09 1.10
N ASN A 29 21.91 34.87 0.68
CA ASN A 29 23.06 34.65 1.53
C ASN A 29 23.18 35.79 2.56
N ASP A 30 23.11 35.47 3.84
CA ASP A 30 24.00 36.06 4.84
C ASP A 30 23.93 35.29 6.15
N SER A 31 25.11 35.10 6.73
CA SER A 31 25.36 34.50 8.02
C SER A 31 24.67 35.28 9.14
N SER A 32 23.62 34.70 9.73
CA SER A 32 23.29 34.93 11.14
C SER A 32 22.45 33.79 11.70
N SER A 33 22.94 33.28 12.81
CA SER A 33 22.36 32.29 13.70
C SER A 33 21.10 32.80 14.40
N SER A 34 20.33 31.86 14.93
CA SER A 34 19.39 32.01 16.06
C SER A 34 17.94 32.44 15.79
N ALA A 35 17.15 31.55 15.19
CA ALA A 35 15.79 31.21 15.65
C ALA A 35 15.38 29.90 14.94
N PHE A 36 14.78 28.94 15.64
CA PHE A 36 14.42 27.57 15.21
C PHE A 36 15.40 26.40 15.47
N ASN A 37 16.56 26.62 16.10
CA ASN A 37 17.39 25.51 16.66
C ASN A 37 16.89 24.96 18.02
N TYR A 38 15.64 25.25 18.42
CA TYR A 38 15.05 24.78 19.68
C TYR A 38 14.01 23.67 19.49
N LEU A 39 14.33 22.64 18.71
CA LEU A 39 13.70 21.32 18.82
C LEU A 39 14.75 20.21 18.66
N ASN A 40 15.93 20.40 19.27
CA ASN A 40 16.68 19.26 19.81
C ASN A 40 15.91 18.76 21.05
N VAL A 41 14.75 18.13 20.81
CA VAL A 41 14.08 17.34 21.83
C VAL A 41 15.02 16.17 22.09
N VAL A 42 15.80 16.29 23.16
CA VAL A 42 16.44 15.15 23.82
C VAL A 42 15.38 14.06 23.88
N SER A 43 15.60 12.96 23.15
CA SER A 43 14.68 11.85 23.16
C SER A 43 14.51 11.43 24.62
N PRO A 44 13.29 11.43 25.20
CA PRO A 44 13.07 11.13 26.62
C PRO A 44 13.36 9.67 26.98
N LEU A 45 14.13 8.96 26.14
CA LEU A 45 14.27 7.51 26.03
C LEU A 45 15.74 7.07 25.93
N ASP A 46 16.71 7.92 26.32
CA ASP A 46 18.05 7.43 26.65
C ASP A 46 17.97 6.55 27.92
N SER A 47 18.87 5.59 28.06
CA SER A 47 18.87 4.46 29.02
C SER A 47 18.86 4.82 30.53
N LYS A 48 18.57 6.08 30.87
CA LYS A 48 18.22 6.59 32.21
C LYS A 48 16.78 7.15 32.27
N SER A 49 15.90 6.81 31.33
CA SER A 49 14.51 7.29 31.34
C SER A 49 13.66 6.57 32.39
N ASN A 50 12.89 7.31 33.17
CA ASN A 50 11.92 6.81 34.16
C ASN A 50 10.97 5.72 33.57
N LEU A 51 10.63 5.79 32.27
CA LEU A 51 9.70 4.85 31.64
C LEU A 51 10.22 3.40 31.61
N TYR A 52 11.44 3.17 31.12
CA TYR A 52 12.00 1.81 31.10
C TYR A 52 12.20 1.24 32.50
N GLN A 53 12.55 2.10 33.46
CA GLN A 53 12.65 1.69 34.85
C GLN A 53 11.29 1.28 35.41
N GLN A 54 10.21 2.04 35.15
CA GLN A 54 8.85 1.64 35.55
C GLN A 54 8.41 0.32 34.90
N ILE A 55 8.73 0.10 33.62
CA ILE A 55 8.47 -1.18 32.97
C ILE A 55 9.28 -2.30 33.64
N LEU A 56 10.57 -2.08 33.91
CA LEU A 56 11.43 -3.06 34.56
C LEU A 56 11.00 -3.33 36.01
N ASP A 57 10.64 -2.33 36.79
CA ASP A 57 10.23 -2.50 38.18
C ASP A 57 8.93 -3.32 38.27
N GLU A 58 7.98 -3.09 37.34
CA GLU A 58 6.73 -3.86 37.27
C GLU A 58 6.96 -5.27 36.67
N MET A 59 7.81 -5.40 35.64
CA MET A 59 7.92 -6.63 34.84
C MET A 59 9.06 -7.55 35.24
N ASN A 60 10.24 -7.03 35.62
CA ASN A 60 11.46 -7.83 35.76
C ASN A 60 11.34 -8.91 36.85
N LEU A 61 10.45 -8.74 37.82
CA LEU A 61 10.18 -9.74 38.87
C LEU A 61 9.08 -10.75 38.48
N GLU A 62 8.19 -10.41 37.55
CA GLU A 62 6.95 -11.16 37.30
C GLU A 62 6.77 -11.63 35.84
N TYR A 63 7.63 -11.21 34.90
CA TYR A 63 7.39 -11.42 33.46
C TYR A 63 7.25 -12.90 33.10
N ASP A 64 8.07 -13.76 33.69
CA ASP A 64 8.00 -15.20 33.46
C ASP A 64 6.67 -15.75 34.01
N HIS A 65 6.31 -15.41 35.25
CA HIS A 65 5.05 -15.84 35.85
C HIS A 65 3.81 -15.34 35.09
N ILE A 66 3.82 -14.09 34.60
CA ILE A 66 2.77 -13.54 33.72
C ILE A 66 2.70 -14.37 32.44
N GLY A 67 3.84 -14.56 31.77
CA GLY A 67 3.94 -15.33 30.53
C GLY A 67 3.44 -16.78 30.70
N GLN A 68 3.90 -17.48 31.73
CA GLN A 68 3.45 -18.85 32.04
C GLN A 68 1.95 -18.92 32.33
N ARG A 69 1.40 -17.93 33.06
CA ARG A 69 -0.04 -17.89 33.34
C ARG A 69 -0.86 -17.69 32.07
N GLU A 70 -0.48 -16.77 31.19
CA GLU A 70 -1.20 -16.56 29.93
C GLU A 70 -1.04 -17.75 28.98
N ALA A 71 0.16 -18.34 28.90
CA ALA A 71 0.41 -19.57 28.15
C ALA A 71 -0.44 -20.75 28.69
N ALA A 72 -0.49 -20.94 30.00
CA ALA A 72 -1.31 -21.97 30.64
C ALA A 72 -2.80 -21.79 30.34
N ARG A 73 -3.30 -20.55 30.28
CA ARG A 73 -4.69 -20.29 29.87
C ARG A 73 -4.97 -20.76 28.45
N VAL A 74 -4.04 -20.55 27.52
CA VAL A 74 -4.16 -21.03 26.13
C VAL A 74 -4.12 -22.55 26.06
N LEU A 75 -3.29 -23.21 26.87
CA LEU A 75 -3.19 -24.67 26.92
C LEU A 75 -4.37 -25.35 27.62
N GLN A 76 -4.95 -24.71 28.64
CA GLN A 76 -6.05 -25.24 29.45
C GLN A 76 -7.42 -25.00 28.82
N ASN A 77 -7.61 -23.84 28.18
CA ASN A 77 -8.83 -23.52 27.46
C ASN A 77 -8.64 -23.89 25.99
N SER A 78 -9.20 -25.03 25.57
CA SER A 78 -9.47 -25.32 24.15
C SER A 78 -10.38 -24.28 23.47
N THR A 79 -10.82 -23.25 24.19
CA THR A 79 -11.48 -22.03 23.68
C THR A 79 -10.44 -20.91 23.50
N THR A 80 -9.75 -21.00 22.37
CA THR A 80 -9.22 -19.90 21.56
C THR A 80 -9.75 -18.49 21.90
N SER A 81 -9.09 -17.77 22.82
CA SER A 81 -8.93 -16.32 22.67
C SER A 81 -7.87 -16.11 21.57
N VAL A 82 -8.22 -16.49 20.35
CA VAL A 82 -7.35 -16.36 19.17
C VAL A 82 -7.26 -14.88 18.82
N THR A 83 -6.18 -14.25 19.25
CA THR A 83 -5.70 -13.03 18.62
C THR A 83 -5.05 -13.41 17.29
N GLY A 84 -5.79 -13.27 16.17
CA GLY A 84 -5.22 -13.25 14.81
C GLY A 84 -5.80 -14.20 13.74
N GLY A 85 -6.92 -14.88 13.98
CA GLY A 85 -7.54 -15.78 12.99
C GLY A 85 -6.97 -17.21 13.00
N LEU A 86 -7.48 -18.09 12.12
CA LEU A 86 -7.27 -19.54 12.18
C LEU A 86 -5.82 -20.04 12.03
N ASN A 87 -4.84 -19.16 11.83
CA ASN A 87 -3.42 -19.50 11.63
C ASN A 87 -2.48 -18.87 12.66
N SER A 88 -3.00 -18.24 13.71
CA SER A 88 -2.20 -17.64 14.79
C SER A 88 -2.65 -18.18 16.14
N ILE A 89 -1.80 -18.99 16.78
CA ILE A 89 -2.10 -19.61 18.06
C ILE A 89 -1.12 -19.03 19.09
N GLY A 90 -1.60 -18.22 20.03
CA GLY A 90 -0.75 -17.52 20.99
C GLY A 90 -1.55 -16.73 22.02
N PHE A 91 -0.94 -15.73 22.68
CA PHE A 91 -1.59 -14.90 23.70
C PHE A 91 -1.20 -13.43 23.59
N SER A 92 -2.02 -12.57 24.20
CA SER A 92 -1.76 -11.13 24.33
C SER A 92 -1.92 -10.68 25.77
N TYR A 93 -1.01 -9.83 26.23
CA TYR A 93 -1.06 -9.14 27.51
C TYR A 93 -1.06 -7.63 27.29
N ARG A 94 -1.88 -6.89 28.05
CA ARG A 94 -1.96 -5.42 27.98
C ARG A 94 -1.98 -4.84 29.38
N LYS A 95 -1.19 -3.81 29.60
CA LYS A 95 -1.14 -3.10 30.89
C LYS A 95 -1.13 -1.59 30.67
N PRO A 96 -2.15 -0.86 31.14
CA PRO A 96 -2.09 0.59 31.19
C PRO A 96 -1.24 1.05 32.39
N PHE A 97 -0.44 2.07 32.18
CA PHE A 97 0.19 2.91 33.20
C PHE A 97 -0.50 4.28 33.22
N ILE A 98 -0.05 5.18 34.09
CA ILE A 98 -0.58 6.55 34.16
C ILE A 98 -0.26 7.28 32.85
N ASP A 99 1.01 7.28 32.41
CA ASP A 99 1.45 8.11 31.29
C ASP A 99 1.63 7.34 29.97
N PHE A 100 1.45 6.03 29.99
CA PHE A 100 1.64 5.19 28.80
C PHE A 100 0.87 3.88 28.95
N SER A 101 0.92 3.05 27.93
CA SER A 101 0.46 1.67 28.00
C SER A 101 1.41 0.76 27.27
N ILE A 102 1.44 -0.50 27.68
CA ILE A 102 2.22 -1.52 27.00
C ILE A 102 1.31 -2.66 26.52
N SER A 103 1.72 -3.30 25.44
CA SER A 103 1.20 -4.61 25.02
C SER A 103 2.34 -5.56 24.75
N ALA A 104 2.12 -6.84 25.05
CA ALA A 104 3.01 -7.94 24.75
C ALA A 104 2.18 -9.03 24.06
N ASP A 105 2.50 -9.35 22.82
CA ASP A 105 1.75 -10.25 21.97
C ASP A 105 2.68 -11.36 21.46
N ARG A 106 2.37 -12.63 21.75
CA ARG A 106 3.10 -13.81 21.27
C ARG A 106 2.24 -14.56 20.26
N ASN A 107 2.81 -14.86 19.10
CA ASN A 107 2.17 -15.65 18.06
C ASN A 107 3.07 -16.81 17.61
N LEU A 108 2.48 -17.98 17.33
CA LEU A 108 3.19 -19.16 16.85
C LEU A 108 2.62 -19.66 15.53
N ALA A 109 3.51 -20.12 14.65
CA ALA A 109 3.18 -20.81 13.41
C ALA A 109 4.13 -22.00 13.19
N PRO A 110 3.67 -23.12 12.60
CA PRO A 110 4.57 -24.19 12.19
C PRO A 110 5.49 -23.71 11.06
N ASP A 111 6.74 -24.14 11.07
CA ASP A 111 7.67 -23.88 9.98
C ASP A 111 7.35 -24.78 8.78
N LEU A 112 7.17 -24.18 7.61
CA LEU A 112 6.83 -24.91 6.37
C LEU A 112 7.99 -25.74 5.84
N TYR A 113 9.23 -25.44 6.24
CA TYR A 113 10.45 -26.09 5.75
C TYR A 113 11.06 -27.05 6.77
N ASP A 114 10.57 -27.04 8.01
CA ASP A 114 11.00 -27.96 9.06
C ASP A 114 9.80 -28.40 9.91
N ALA A 115 9.36 -29.65 9.70
CA ALA A 115 8.19 -30.22 10.36
C ALA A 115 8.27 -30.31 11.89
N LYS A 116 9.46 -30.10 12.48
CA LYS A 116 9.67 -30.12 13.94
C LYS A 116 9.86 -28.72 14.52
N ARG A 117 9.87 -27.69 13.69
CA ARG A 117 10.18 -26.32 14.11
C ARG A 117 8.93 -25.45 14.12
N TRP A 118 8.83 -24.60 15.12
CA TRP A 118 7.80 -23.59 15.27
C TRP A 118 8.44 -22.21 15.25
N ILE A 119 7.84 -21.30 14.51
CA ILE A 119 8.23 -19.90 14.43
C ILE A 119 7.46 -19.16 15.52
N VAL A 120 8.19 -18.54 16.45
CA VAL A 120 7.64 -17.73 17.54
C VAL A 120 7.88 -16.27 17.20
N THR A 121 6.80 -15.49 17.10
CA THR A 121 6.84 -14.05 16.88
C THR A 121 6.37 -13.33 18.13
N ASP A 122 7.32 -12.74 18.84
CA ASP A 122 7.08 -11.96 20.05
C ASP A 122 7.07 -10.47 19.72
N THR A 123 6.04 -9.75 20.14
CA THR A 123 5.87 -8.32 19.87
C THR A 123 5.61 -7.56 21.16
N PHE A 124 6.42 -6.55 21.47
CA PHE A 124 6.23 -5.65 22.61
C PHE A 124 6.04 -4.23 22.13
N SER A 125 4.91 -3.62 22.47
CA SER A 125 4.61 -2.23 22.10
C SER A 125 4.53 -1.34 23.33
N ILE A 126 5.14 -0.16 23.25
CA ILE A 126 4.94 0.97 24.17
C ILE A 126 4.15 2.03 23.41
N PHE A 127 3.05 2.49 24.01
CA PHE A 127 2.14 3.46 23.42
C PHE A 127 1.93 4.65 24.35
N ILE A 128 2.19 5.85 23.85
CA ILE A 128 2.02 7.12 24.55
C ILE A 128 1.09 8.00 23.72
N ASP A 129 -0.02 8.41 24.31
CA ASP A 129 -0.99 9.35 23.74
C ASP A 129 -0.97 10.63 24.56
N ALA A 130 -0.53 11.73 23.97
CA ALA A 130 -0.36 12.99 24.70
C ALA A 130 -1.67 13.46 25.34
N SER A 131 -2.82 13.30 24.68
CA SER A 131 -4.11 13.71 25.24
C SER A 131 -4.48 12.92 26.49
N LYS A 132 -4.18 11.61 26.50
CA LYS A 132 -4.39 10.74 27.65
C LYS A 132 -3.46 11.08 28.80
N VAL A 133 -2.19 11.36 28.52
CA VAL A 133 -1.21 11.79 29.53
C VAL A 133 -1.69 13.09 30.18
N MET A 134 -2.02 14.10 29.37
CA MET A 134 -2.47 15.40 29.88
C MET A 134 -3.79 15.29 30.68
N SER A 135 -4.73 14.45 30.23
CA SER A 135 -5.95 14.15 30.98
C SER A 135 -5.63 13.53 32.33
N ASN A 136 -4.80 12.48 32.35
CA ASN A 136 -4.46 11.78 33.59
C ASN A 136 -3.72 12.69 34.58
N LEU A 137 -2.78 13.51 34.12
CA LEU A 137 -2.09 14.48 34.98
C LEU A 137 -3.06 15.55 35.53
N SER A 138 -4.04 15.97 34.74
CA SER A 138 -5.09 16.91 35.19
C SER A 138 -6.03 16.26 36.21
N ASP A 139 -6.47 15.03 35.97
CA ASP A 139 -7.36 14.27 36.86
C ASP A 139 -6.71 14.01 38.23
N HIS A 140 -5.38 13.81 38.25
CA HIS A 140 -4.59 13.68 39.48
C HIS A 140 -4.15 15.03 40.08
N LYS A 141 -4.63 16.16 39.53
CA LYS A 141 -4.32 17.53 39.97
C LYS A 141 -2.82 17.84 39.98
N VAL A 142 -2.05 17.19 39.11
CA VAL A 142 -0.63 17.50 38.90
C VAL A 142 -0.48 18.77 38.06
N ILE A 143 -1.42 18.98 37.13
CA ILE A 143 -1.49 20.17 36.27
C ILE A 143 -2.92 20.72 36.22
N ASP A 144 -3.05 22.01 35.91
CA ASP A 144 -4.33 22.65 35.57
C ASP A 144 -4.34 22.97 34.07
N ILE A 145 -5.25 22.35 33.33
CA ILE A 145 -5.36 22.51 31.87
C ILE A 145 -6.84 22.54 31.46
N SER A 146 -7.20 23.51 30.61
CA SER A 146 -8.56 23.59 30.06
C SER A 146 -8.80 22.53 28.99
N GLN A 147 -10.07 22.16 28.76
CA GLN A 147 -10.45 21.22 27.69
C GLN A 147 -10.01 21.69 26.30
N ASN A 148 -10.04 23.01 26.04
CA ASN A 148 -9.58 23.58 24.78
C ASN A 148 -8.06 23.38 24.58
N ASN A 149 -7.28 23.49 25.66
CA ASN A 149 -5.85 23.24 25.62
C ASN A 149 -5.52 21.75 25.51
N LEU A 150 -6.35 20.87 26.09
CA LEU A 150 -6.22 19.42 25.97
C LEU A 150 -6.45 18.96 24.52
N ALA A 151 -7.40 19.58 23.81
CA ALA A 151 -7.65 19.32 22.39
C ALA A 151 -6.43 19.61 21.50
N ALA A 152 -5.52 20.50 21.90
CA ALA A 152 -4.29 20.76 21.14
C ALA A 152 -3.30 19.58 21.16
N PHE A 153 -3.44 18.67 22.13
CA PHE A 153 -2.65 17.44 22.23
C PHE A 153 -3.36 16.22 21.62
N ALA A 154 -4.63 16.38 21.20
CA ALA A 154 -5.36 15.32 20.53
C ALA A 154 -4.66 14.94 19.23
N GLY A 155 -4.39 13.65 19.04
CA GLY A 155 -3.76 13.14 17.83
C GLY A 155 -2.22 13.18 17.82
N ILE A 156 -1.55 13.60 18.91
CA ILE A 156 -0.11 13.40 19.08
C ILE A 156 0.13 12.04 19.76
N VAL A 157 0.68 11.10 19.00
CA VAL A 157 0.86 9.72 19.44
C VAL A 157 2.29 9.26 19.13
N PHE A 158 2.96 8.74 20.15
CA PHE A 158 4.21 8.00 20.00
C PHE A 158 3.97 6.52 20.24
N LYS A 159 4.48 5.68 19.33
CA LYS A 159 4.45 4.23 19.49
C LYS A 159 5.82 3.66 19.16
N ARG A 160 6.33 2.83 20.07
CA ARG A 160 7.56 2.05 19.91
C ARG A 160 7.19 0.57 19.93
N THR A 161 7.57 -0.16 18.89
CA THR A 161 7.29 -1.59 18.76
C THR A 161 8.60 -2.34 18.62
N TYR A 162 8.76 -3.39 19.41
CA TYR A 162 9.82 -4.37 19.27
C TYR A 162 9.22 -5.68 18.78
N THR A 163 9.86 -6.32 17.81
CA THR A 163 9.46 -7.65 17.37
C THR A 163 10.68 -8.56 17.38
N TRP A 164 10.53 -9.76 17.94
CA TRP A 164 11.55 -10.80 17.95
C TRP A 164 10.96 -12.07 17.32
N VAL A 165 11.58 -12.52 16.24
CA VAL A 165 11.27 -13.81 15.61
C VAL A 165 12.36 -14.82 15.98
N HIS A 166 11.96 -15.92 16.62
CA HIS A 166 12.84 -17.02 17.03
C HIS A 166 12.13 -18.37 16.82
N TYR A 167 12.83 -19.47 17.11
CA TYR A 167 12.33 -20.82 16.83
C TYR A 167 12.24 -21.67 18.09
N ALA A 168 11.27 -22.59 18.11
CA ALA A 168 11.09 -23.61 19.13
C ALA A 168 10.89 -25.00 18.49
N ASN A 169 11.16 -26.08 19.22
CA ASN A 169 11.02 -27.45 18.71
C ASN A 169 9.61 -28.02 18.90
N SER A 170 8.71 -27.27 19.54
CA SER A 170 7.31 -27.64 19.71
C SER A 170 6.43 -26.42 19.97
N TYR A 171 5.13 -26.57 19.72
CA TYR A 171 4.14 -25.55 20.06
C TYR A 171 4.17 -25.19 21.55
N ASN A 172 4.22 -26.20 22.43
CA ASN A 172 4.26 -25.99 23.87
C ASN A 172 5.51 -25.22 24.29
N GLU A 173 6.69 -25.64 23.81
CA GLU A 173 7.94 -24.93 24.06
C GLU A 173 7.86 -23.48 23.61
N GLY A 174 7.45 -23.22 22.35
CA GLY A 174 7.38 -21.86 21.84
C GLY A 174 6.40 -20.97 22.61
N LEU A 175 5.35 -21.57 23.20
CA LEU A 175 4.37 -20.82 23.98
C LEU A 175 4.91 -20.49 25.37
N THR A 176 5.70 -21.38 25.98
CA THR A 176 6.12 -21.28 27.39
C THR A 176 7.56 -20.83 27.62
N THR A 177 8.44 -20.82 26.62
CA THR A 177 9.87 -20.45 26.82
C THR A 177 10.19 -19.03 26.35
N HIS A 178 11.37 -18.54 26.71
CA HIS A 178 11.91 -17.26 26.23
C HIS A 178 11.02 -16.03 26.49
N MET A 179 10.38 -15.94 27.67
CA MET A 179 9.51 -14.83 28.03
C MET A 179 10.25 -13.48 28.09
N GLU A 180 11.58 -13.51 28.29
CA GLU A 180 12.44 -12.34 28.22
C GLU A 180 12.44 -11.69 26.84
N LYS A 181 12.30 -12.48 25.76
CA LYS A 181 12.20 -11.95 24.38
C LYS A 181 10.88 -11.22 24.15
N LEU A 182 9.82 -11.61 24.86
CA LEU A 182 8.49 -11.02 24.77
C LEU A 182 8.34 -9.75 25.64
N PHE A 183 8.74 -9.82 26.91
CA PHE A 183 8.49 -8.72 27.86
C PHE A 183 9.65 -7.73 27.98
N LEU A 184 10.87 -8.13 27.64
CA LEU A 184 12.09 -7.32 27.76
C LEU A 184 12.89 -7.18 26.44
N PRO A 185 12.26 -7.04 25.25
CA PRO A 185 13.00 -7.06 23.99
C PRO A 185 13.92 -5.85 23.78
N PHE A 186 13.74 -4.77 24.53
CA PHE A 186 14.66 -3.62 24.49
C PHE A 186 16.07 -3.97 24.99
N ASN A 187 16.23 -5.05 25.76
CA ASN A 187 17.54 -5.56 26.14
C ASN A 187 18.26 -6.26 24.98
N ALA A 188 17.54 -6.71 23.95
CA ALA A 188 18.07 -7.42 22.79
C ALA A 188 18.88 -6.52 21.84
N LEU A 189 18.49 -5.25 21.74
CA LEU A 189 19.06 -4.29 20.79
C LEU A 189 20.25 -3.55 21.39
N GLN A 190 21.12 -4.32 22.01
CA GLN A 190 22.43 -3.90 22.45
C GLN A 190 23.47 -4.60 21.56
N PHE A 191 24.56 -3.91 21.25
CA PHE A 191 25.59 -4.42 20.35
C PHE A 191 26.08 -5.82 20.77
N ASN A 192 26.39 -6.01 22.05
CA ASN A 192 26.83 -7.30 22.62
C ASN A 192 25.79 -8.42 22.52
N LYS A 193 24.49 -8.10 22.42
CA LYS A 193 23.43 -9.09 22.26
C LYS A 193 23.23 -9.47 20.79
N ILE A 194 23.32 -8.50 19.89
CA ILE A 194 23.21 -8.72 18.44
C ILE A 194 24.32 -9.63 17.91
N ILE A 195 25.55 -9.43 18.37
CA ILE A 195 26.68 -10.29 17.98
C ILE A 195 26.51 -11.75 18.45
N ASN A 196 25.63 -11.98 19.42
CA ASN A 196 25.34 -13.29 19.99
C ASN A 196 23.91 -13.76 19.68
N MET A 197 23.25 -13.15 18.68
CA MET A 197 21.98 -13.66 18.16
C MET A 197 22.18 -15.06 17.60
N GLN A 198 21.19 -15.92 17.81
CA GLN A 198 21.22 -17.26 17.24
C GLN A 198 20.95 -17.18 15.73
N THR A 199 21.50 -18.13 14.98
CA THR A 199 21.30 -18.24 13.55
C THR A 199 19.80 -18.23 13.21
N ASN A 200 19.43 -17.45 12.20
CA ASN A 200 18.05 -17.22 11.72
C ASN A 200 17.14 -16.42 12.66
N GLU A 201 17.63 -15.91 13.79
CA GLU A 201 16.84 -14.96 14.60
C GLU A 201 16.75 -13.59 13.93
N MET A 202 15.61 -12.94 14.15
CA MET A 202 15.34 -11.60 13.65
C MET A 202 14.83 -10.71 14.77
N VAL A 203 15.39 -9.50 14.88
CA VAL A 203 14.93 -8.48 15.83
C VAL A 203 14.65 -7.19 15.10
N PHE A 204 13.49 -6.62 15.37
CA PHE A 204 13.00 -5.37 14.80
C PHE A 204 12.71 -4.38 15.92
N LYS A 205 13.00 -3.10 15.65
CA LYS A 205 12.50 -2.00 16.46
C LYS A 205 12.01 -0.88 15.57
N GLU A 206 10.77 -0.49 15.78
CA GLU A 206 10.09 0.57 15.06
C GLU A 206 9.65 1.66 16.03
N ASP A 207 10.06 2.89 15.76
CA ASP A 207 9.60 4.09 16.46
C ASP A 207 8.75 4.91 15.49
N SER A 208 7.53 5.22 15.89
CA SER A 208 6.60 6.06 15.13
C SER A 208 6.13 7.23 15.99
N LEU A 209 6.14 8.42 15.38
CA LEU A 209 5.55 9.63 15.92
C LEU A 209 4.53 10.13 14.92
N SER A 210 3.28 10.23 15.32
CA SER A 210 2.22 10.78 14.50
C SER A 210 1.59 12.00 15.17
N VAL A 211 1.28 12.99 14.35
CA VAL A 211 0.55 14.20 14.74
C VAL A 211 -0.63 14.31 13.78
N LYS A 212 -1.84 14.32 14.33
CA LYS A 212 -3.08 14.51 13.56
C LYS A 212 -3.76 15.77 14.09
N ALA A 213 -3.97 16.73 13.21
CA ALA A 213 -4.70 17.94 13.52
C ALA A 213 -5.81 18.11 12.48
N GLY A 214 -7.04 18.35 12.93
CA GLY A 214 -8.16 18.51 12.03
C GLY A 214 -9.33 19.14 12.75
N GLY A 215 -10.22 19.73 11.96
CA GLY A 215 -11.43 20.37 12.46
C GLY A 215 -12.56 20.16 11.47
N MET A 216 -13.77 20.01 12.00
CA MET A 216 -15.00 19.91 11.21
C MET A 216 -15.95 21.01 11.64
N VAL A 217 -16.41 21.80 10.66
CA VAL A 217 -17.48 22.78 10.85
C VAL A 217 -18.76 22.22 10.25
N SER A 218 -19.89 22.50 10.89
CA SER A 218 -21.21 22.14 10.36
C SER A 218 -22.15 23.34 10.43
N ALA A 219 -22.98 23.50 9.40
CA ALA A 219 -23.93 24.59 9.29
C ALA A 219 -25.31 24.02 8.94
N PRO A 220 -26.39 24.38 9.67
CA PRO A 220 -27.74 24.00 9.29
C PRO A 220 -28.13 24.70 7.99
N LEU A 221 -28.50 23.93 6.97
CA LEU A 221 -29.02 24.47 5.70
C LEU A 221 -30.53 24.71 5.77
N TYR A 222 -31.24 23.78 6.40
CA TYR A 222 -32.69 23.81 6.63
C TYR A 222 -33.04 22.93 7.84
N SER A 223 -34.27 22.97 8.34
CA SER A 223 -34.73 22.08 9.42
C SER A 223 -34.43 20.61 9.08
N GLY A 224 -33.56 19.98 9.87
CA GLY A 224 -33.13 18.60 9.69
C GLY A 224 -32.15 18.33 8.55
N ILE A 225 -31.51 19.33 7.95
CA ILE A 225 -30.42 19.15 6.97
C ILE A 225 -29.23 20.01 7.34
N THR A 226 -28.06 19.40 7.48
CA THR A 226 -26.79 20.07 7.80
C THR A 226 -25.76 19.88 6.69
N ALA A 227 -25.04 20.94 6.35
CA ALA A 227 -23.80 20.84 5.60
C ALA A 227 -22.63 20.68 6.57
N MET A 228 -21.65 19.87 6.19
CA MET A 228 -20.39 19.71 6.91
C MET A 228 -19.21 19.98 5.98
N ALA A 229 -18.18 20.62 6.52
CA ALA A 229 -16.88 20.77 5.88
C ALA A 229 -15.80 20.49 6.93
N GLY A 230 -14.80 19.70 6.57
CA GLY A 230 -13.71 19.34 7.46
C GLY A 230 -12.37 19.42 6.73
N VAL A 231 -11.33 19.73 7.50
CA VAL A 231 -9.94 19.69 7.05
C VAL A 231 -9.15 18.79 7.99
N LEU A 232 -8.24 18.00 7.42
CA LEU A 232 -7.37 17.10 8.16
C LEU A 232 -5.94 17.29 7.68
N ALA A 233 -5.01 17.48 8.61
CA ALA A 233 -3.59 17.40 8.40
C ALA A 233 -3.04 16.26 9.26
N LYS A 234 -2.22 15.40 8.66
CA LYS A 234 -1.52 14.33 9.37
C LYS A 234 -0.05 14.38 9.00
N PHE A 235 0.80 14.33 10.01
CA PHE A 235 2.22 14.11 9.89
C PHE A 235 2.57 12.81 10.60
N GLU A 236 3.44 12.01 9.99
CA GLU A 236 3.95 10.80 10.59
C GLU A 236 5.44 10.65 10.26
N LYS A 237 6.24 10.36 11.28
CA LYS A 237 7.65 10.03 11.15
C LYS A 237 7.86 8.64 11.72
N MET A 238 8.54 7.79 10.98
CA MET A 238 8.87 6.44 11.41
C MET A 238 10.38 6.20 11.24
N SER A 239 10.95 5.44 12.15
CA SER A 239 12.30 4.89 12.06
C SER A 239 12.26 3.43 12.46
N ARG A 240 12.86 2.58 11.65
CA ARG A 240 12.90 1.14 11.88
C ARG A 240 14.32 0.64 11.72
N VAL A 241 14.76 -0.18 12.67
CA VAL A 241 15.96 -0.99 12.56
C VAL A 241 15.56 -2.46 12.56
N GLU A 242 16.22 -3.23 11.71
CA GLU A 242 16.06 -4.67 11.57
C GLU A 242 17.44 -5.30 11.61
N VAL A 243 17.55 -6.38 12.38
CA VAL A 243 18.78 -7.17 12.48
C VAL A 243 18.41 -8.63 12.28
N VAL A 244 19.09 -9.28 11.36
CA VAL A 244 18.91 -10.69 11.01
C VAL A 244 20.27 -11.36 11.08
N SER A 245 20.36 -12.49 11.79
CA SER A 245 21.51 -13.37 11.73
C SER A 245 21.21 -14.50 10.74
N SER A 246 22.13 -14.77 9.81
CA SER A 246 21.99 -15.88 8.85
C SER A 246 23.31 -16.63 8.69
N PRO A 247 23.28 -17.91 8.26
CA PRO A 247 24.50 -18.65 7.97
C PRO A 247 25.36 -17.90 6.94
N SER A 248 26.66 -17.79 7.16
CA SER A 248 27.52 -17.08 6.21
C SER A 248 27.60 -17.81 4.87
N THR A 249 27.59 -17.05 3.78
CA THR A 249 27.81 -17.56 2.43
C THR A 249 29.22 -18.13 2.23
N THR A 250 30.15 -17.74 3.09
CA THR A 250 31.56 -18.20 3.05
C THR A 250 31.76 -19.52 3.82
N GLY A 251 30.74 -19.99 4.53
CA GLY A 251 30.82 -21.17 5.41
C GLY A 251 31.62 -20.94 6.70
N ILE A 252 32.11 -19.71 6.96
CA ILE A 252 32.88 -19.35 8.15
C ILE A 252 32.07 -18.38 9.03
N GLY A 253 31.41 -18.93 10.05
CA GLY A 253 30.56 -18.17 10.98
C GLY A 253 29.20 -17.79 10.40
N ASP A 254 28.46 -16.95 11.13
CA ASP A 254 27.22 -16.35 10.65
C ASP A 254 27.49 -14.91 10.17
N ASP A 255 26.65 -14.42 9.26
CA ASP A 255 26.60 -13.03 8.86
C ASP A 255 25.46 -12.32 9.60
N VAL A 256 25.68 -11.05 9.94
CA VAL A 256 24.69 -10.18 10.57
C VAL A 256 24.27 -9.14 9.53
N HIS A 257 23.06 -9.30 9.02
CA HIS A 257 22.42 -8.32 8.15
C HIS A 257 21.68 -7.31 9.01
N MET A 258 21.95 -6.03 8.77
CA MET A 258 21.23 -4.94 9.41
C MET A 258 20.58 -4.07 8.35
N SER A 259 19.34 -3.66 8.57
CA SER A 259 18.74 -2.60 7.76
C SER A 259 18.19 -1.50 8.64
N TYR A 260 18.37 -0.27 8.18
CA TYR A 260 17.88 0.92 8.87
C TYR A 260 17.04 1.75 7.92
N GLU A 261 15.80 2.00 8.28
CA GLU A 261 14.83 2.75 7.50
C GLU A 261 14.35 3.97 8.27
N LYS A 262 14.28 5.10 7.56
CA LYS A 262 13.56 6.30 7.99
C LYS A 262 12.47 6.60 7.00
N SER A 263 11.30 6.95 7.49
CA SER A 263 10.24 7.45 6.64
C SER A 263 9.51 8.63 7.25
N LYS A 264 8.98 9.47 6.36
CA LYS A 264 8.18 10.65 6.67
C LYS A 264 6.96 10.61 5.76
N MET A 265 5.80 10.89 6.33
CA MET A 265 4.53 11.00 5.62
C MET A 265 3.87 12.30 6.04
N VAL A 266 3.44 13.08 5.04
CA VAL A 266 2.60 14.26 5.21
C VAL A 266 1.33 14.01 4.42
N MET A 267 0.18 14.18 5.06
CA MET A 267 -1.13 14.04 4.44
C MET A 267 -1.98 15.27 4.74
N ALA A 268 -2.65 15.78 3.70
CA ALA A 268 -3.66 16.82 3.81
C ALA A 268 -4.96 16.32 3.17
N GLY A 269 -6.09 16.58 3.80
CA GLY A 269 -7.39 16.17 3.30
C GLY A 269 -8.47 17.20 3.56
N VAL A 270 -9.45 17.23 2.67
CA VAL A 270 -10.66 18.05 2.77
C VAL A 270 -11.85 17.13 2.60
N SER A 271 -12.82 17.25 3.50
CA SER A 271 -14.05 16.47 3.50
C SER A 271 -15.24 17.42 3.45
N ILE A 272 -16.21 17.15 2.57
CA ILE A 272 -17.44 17.93 2.47
C ILE A 272 -18.61 16.95 2.44
N GLY A 273 -19.70 17.26 3.13
CA GLY A 273 -20.90 16.44 3.02
C GLY A 273 -22.18 17.13 3.44
N ILE A 274 -23.28 16.44 3.15
CA ILE A 274 -24.63 16.82 3.51
C ILE A 274 -25.21 15.69 4.36
N GLN A 275 -25.74 16.02 5.52
CA GLN A 275 -26.36 15.09 6.44
C GLN A 275 -27.82 15.48 6.68
N ALA A 276 -28.69 14.48 6.82
CA ALA A 276 -30.02 14.65 7.38
C ALA A 276 -29.96 14.40 8.88
N ASP A 277 -30.55 15.30 9.66
CA ASP A 277 -30.67 15.23 11.10
C ASP A 277 -32.15 14.99 11.46
N PHE A 278 -32.45 13.79 11.94
CA PHE A 278 -33.76 13.42 12.43
C PHE A 278 -33.82 13.65 13.94
N LEU A 279 -34.46 14.77 14.32
CA LEU A 279 -34.78 15.13 15.70
C LEU A 279 -33.57 15.22 16.65
N LYS A 280 -32.35 15.47 16.13
CA LYS A 280 -31.09 15.44 16.90
C LYS A 280 -30.71 14.07 17.46
N ILE A 281 -31.47 13.03 17.14
CA ILE A 281 -31.25 11.66 17.61
C ILE A 281 -30.47 10.87 16.57
N LEU A 282 -30.73 11.11 15.29
CA LEU A 282 -30.15 10.33 14.19
C LEU A 282 -29.62 11.24 13.09
N LYS A 283 -28.31 11.17 12.85
CA LYS A 283 -27.65 11.84 11.73
C LYS A 283 -27.33 10.84 10.63
N LEU A 284 -27.82 11.08 9.41
CA LEU A 284 -27.58 10.24 8.24
C LEU A 284 -26.87 11.03 7.14
N THR A 285 -25.67 10.63 6.76
CA THR A 285 -24.96 11.24 5.63
C THR A 285 -25.67 10.90 4.30
N LEU A 286 -26.15 11.92 3.60
CA LEU A 286 -26.82 11.76 2.31
C LEU A 286 -25.81 11.73 1.17
N LEU A 287 -24.83 12.62 1.24
CA LEU A 287 -23.77 12.79 0.26
C LEU A 287 -22.49 13.18 1.00
N SER A 288 -21.36 12.56 0.68
CA SER A 288 -20.04 13.05 1.07
C SER A 288 -19.05 12.93 -0.07
N TYR A 289 -18.06 13.81 -0.03
CA TYR A 289 -16.90 13.80 -0.90
C TYR A 289 -15.67 14.13 -0.08
N ASP A 290 -14.69 13.24 -0.10
CA ASP A 290 -13.43 13.39 0.60
C ASP A 290 -12.29 13.38 -0.42
N PHE A 291 -11.40 14.34 -0.29
CA PHE A 291 -10.17 14.44 -1.05
C PHE A 291 -8.99 14.34 -0.09
N SER A 292 -7.99 13.54 -0.44
CA SER A 292 -6.72 13.50 0.29
C SER A 292 -5.53 13.49 -0.65
N TYR A 293 -4.48 14.18 -0.22
CA TYR A 293 -3.16 14.20 -0.82
C TYR A 293 -2.15 13.72 0.23
N GLU A 294 -1.31 12.74 -0.13
CA GLU A 294 -0.28 12.20 0.73
C GLU A 294 1.07 12.24 0.01
N LEU A 295 2.09 12.78 0.67
CA LEU A 295 3.49 12.71 0.27
C LEU A 295 4.24 11.87 1.29
N ALA A 296 4.81 10.75 0.84
CA ALA A 296 5.64 9.88 1.65
C ALA A 296 7.06 9.84 1.09
N SER A 297 8.06 9.88 1.96
CA SER A 297 9.45 9.61 1.61
C SER A 297 10.03 8.58 2.56
N SER A 298 10.88 7.69 2.05
CA SER A 298 11.69 6.81 2.87
C SER A 298 13.12 6.70 2.35
N TYR A 299 14.03 6.45 3.27
CA TYR A 299 15.43 6.15 3.01
C TYR A 299 15.80 4.93 3.83
N LYS A 300 16.34 3.91 3.16
CA LYS A 300 16.73 2.65 3.76
C LYS A 300 18.15 2.30 3.35
N ILE A 301 18.96 1.90 4.33
CA ILE A 301 20.30 1.35 4.10
C ILE A 301 20.31 -0.13 4.49
N TYR A 302 21.05 -0.93 3.72
CA TYR A 302 21.28 -2.34 3.96
C TYR A 302 22.76 -2.56 4.23
N LEU A 303 23.06 -3.09 5.40
CA LEU A 303 24.39 -3.34 5.92
C LEU A 303 24.61 -4.85 6.09
N ASN A 304 25.83 -5.30 5.83
CA ASN A 304 26.24 -6.66 6.14
C ASN A 304 27.56 -6.68 6.89
N PHE A 305 27.60 -7.48 7.94
CA PHE A 305 28.76 -7.63 8.79
C PHE A 305 29.05 -9.11 8.98
N ASN A 306 30.31 -9.50 8.82
CA ASN A 306 30.75 -10.82 9.30
C ASN A 306 30.74 -10.82 10.84
N GLN A 307 30.08 -11.80 11.46
CA GLN A 307 29.90 -11.83 12.91
C GLN A 307 31.23 -11.96 13.67
N ASN A 308 32.23 -12.67 13.12
CA ASN A 308 33.54 -12.79 13.76
C ASN A 308 34.26 -11.45 13.77
N ASN A 309 34.21 -10.70 12.65
CA ASN A 309 34.78 -9.35 12.60
C ASN A 309 34.12 -8.43 13.64
N LEU A 310 32.80 -8.52 13.84
CA LEU A 310 32.12 -7.75 14.89
C LEU A 310 32.57 -8.15 16.31
N ARG A 311 32.84 -9.44 16.56
CA ARG A 311 33.33 -9.92 17.86
C ARG A 311 34.73 -9.40 18.19
N GLU A 312 35.56 -9.21 17.18
CA GLU A 312 36.92 -8.70 17.32
C GLU A 312 36.97 -7.18 17.52
N MET A 313 35.87 -6.46 17.25
CA MET A 313 35.80 -5.01 17.46
C MET A 313 35.75 -4.68 18.96
N VAL A 314 36.80 -3.98 19.43
CA VAL A 314 36.91 -3.49 20.81
C VAL A 314 35.89 -2.37 21.08
N PRO A 315 35.34 -2.24 22.31
CA PRO A 315 34.56 -1.07 22.71
C PRO A 315 35.30 0.24 22.39
N GLY A 316 34.62 1.17 21.72
CA GLY A 316 35.20 2.43 21.22
C GLY A 316 35.63 2.38 19.74
N ASN A 317 35.45 1.25 19.05
CA ASN A 317 35.55 1.23 17.60
C ASN A 317 34.42 2.11 16.99
N PRO A 318 34.73 3.02 16.05
CA PRO A 318 33.74 3.92 15.46
C PRO A 318 32.55 3.18 14.82
N VAL A 319 32.79 2.04 14.17
CA VAL A 319 31.74 1.22 13.55
C VAL A 319 30.76 0.71 14.61
N VAL A 320 31.27 0.31 15.79
CA VAL A 320 30.44 -0.17 16.91
C VAL A 320 29.57 0.95 17.47
N GLU A 321 30.12 2.17 17.55
CA GLU A 321 29.37 3.35 17.99
C GLU A 321 28.24 3.68 17.00
N GLU A 322 28.53 3.67 15.69
CA GLU A 322 27.53 3.92 14.66
C GLU A 322 26.44 2.84 14.63
N ILE A 323 26.81 1.56 14.77
CA ILE A 323 25.84 0.47 14.94
C ILE A 323 24.95 0.75 16.16
N ALA A 324 25.53 1.15 17.29
CA ALA A 324 24.75 1.48 18.49
C ALA A 324 23.79 2.68 18.28
N GLN A 325 24.16 3.66 17.44
CA GLN A 325 23.24 4.74 17.05
C GLN A 325 22.06 4.21 16.22
N LEU A 326 22.33 3.37 15.20
CA LEU A 326 21.29 2.78 14.37
C LEU A 326 20.29 1.95 15.20
N LEU A 327 20.79 1.15 16.15
CA LEU A 327 19.95 0.37 17.08
C LEU A 327 19.10 1.24 18.01
N LYS A 328 19.57 2.45 18.30
CA LYS A 328 18.81 3.48 19.02
C LYS A 328 17.83 4.23 18.12
N ASN A 329 17.70 3.85 16.85
CA ASN A 329 16.95 4.55 15.81
C ASN A 329 17.45 5.99 15.55
N ARG A 330 18.75 6.21 15.73
CA ARG A 330 19.45 7.48 15.42
C ARG A 330 20.21 7.34 14.09
N GLU A 331 20.58 8.48 13.50
CA GLU A 331 21.42 8.46 12.29
C GLU A 331 22.84 8.04 12.68
N GLY A 332 23.40 7.11 11.93
CA GLY A 332 24.82 6.82 11.97
C GLY A 332 25.57 7.56 10.86
N ASP A 333 26.86 7.76 11.03
CA ASP A 333 27.74 8.30 10.00
C ASP A 333 27.94 7.28 8.87
N LEU A 334 27.36 7.59 7.70
CA LEU A 334 27.44 6.75 6.51
C LEU A 334 28.86 6.63 5.96
N ASN A 335 29.76 7.57 6.26
CA ASN A 335 31.16 7.46 5.82
C ASN A 335 31.89 6.35 6.58
N ILE A 336 31.57 6.17 7.87
CA ILE A 336 32.14 5.12 8.72
C ILE A 336 31.53 3.77 8.34
N LEU A 337 30.23 3.73 8.05
CA LEU A 337 29.51 2.51 7.68
C LEU A 337 29.68 2.11 6.22
N GLY A 338 30.19 2.99 5.36
CA GLY A 338 30.32 2.82 3.91
C GLY A 338 30.83 1.45 3.46
N PRO A 339 31.93 0.90 4.04
CA PRO A 339 32.45 -0.42 3.66
C PRO A 339 31.49 -1.59 3.90
N TYR A 340 30.44 -1.39 4.71
CA TYR A 340 29.46 -2.42 5.06
C TYR A 340 28.11 -2.22 4.37
N ILE A 341 27.91 -1.09 3.68
CA ILE A 341 26.67 -0.81 2.94
C ILE A 341 26.68 -1.63 1.65
N ILE A 342 25.75 -2.58 1.53
CA ILE A 342 25.54 -3.33 0.28
C ILE A 342 24.65 -2.53 -0.67
N SER A 343 23.62 -1.87 -0.12
CA SER A 343 22.73 -1.04 -0.92
C SER A 343 22.04 0.05 -0.13
N GLU A 344 21.66 1.09 -0.84
CA GLU A 344 20.77 2.14 -0.36
C GLU A 344 19.51 2.18 -1.22
N GLU A 345 18.39 2.49 -0.59
CA GLU A 345 17.11 2.62 -1.26
C GLU A 345 16.44 3.91 -0.82
N LYS A 346 16.15 4.82 -1.76
CA LYS A 346 15.31 5.99 -1.53
C LYS A 346 13.97 5.78 -2.21
N LYS A 347 12.89 6.04 -1.50
CA LYS A 347 11.53 6.01 -2.07
C LYS A 347 10.85 7.34 -1.84
N ILE A 348 10.23 7.87 -2.89
CA ILE A 348 9.34 9.03 -2.79
C ILE A 348 8.03 8.62 -3.42
N ALA A 349 6.93 8.76 -2.69
CA ALA A 349 5.60 8.41 -3.15
C ALA A 349 4.63 9.57 -2.96
N GLN A 350 3.79 9.79 -3.96
CA GLN A 350 2.69 10.75 -3.94
C GLN A 350 1.39 10.00 -4.18
N THR A 351 0.42 10.14 -3.29
CA THR A 351 -0.90 9.52 -3.40
C THR A 351 -1.98 10.59 -3.42
N ILE A 352 -2.89 10.49 -4.38
CA ILE A 352 -4.08 11.32 -4.51
C ILE A 352 -5.29 10.41 -4.42
N GLU A 353 -6.16 10.62 -3.44
CA GLU A 353 -7.36 9.82 -3.25
C GLU A 353 -8.62 10.69 -3.24
N HIS A 354 -9.64 10.21 -3.94
CA HIS A 354 -10.98 10.78 -4.00
C HIS A 354 -11.97 9.73 -3.51
N LYS A 355 -12.72 10.02 -2.45
CA LYS A 355 -13.84 9.19 -1.97
C LYS A 355 -15.13 9.95 -2.18
N TYR A 356 -16.16 9.23 -2.59
CA TYR A 356 -17.51 9.77 -2.71
C TYR A 356 -18.49 8.74 -2.15
N ASN A 357 -19.47 9.23 -1.40
CA ASN A 357 -20.53 8.40 -0.87
C ASN A 357 -21.88 9.06 -1.16
N PHE A 358 -22.85 8.30 -1.65
CA PHE A 358 -24.23 8.72 -1.85
C PHE A 358 -25.15 7.67 -1.24
N LEU A 359 -25.84 8.06 -0.17
CA LEU A 359 -26.61 7.12 0.67
C LEU A 359 -25.72 5.92 1.04
N LEU A 360 -26.03 4.72 0.58
CA LEU A 360 -25.29 3.49 0.88
C LEU A 360 -24.28 3.11 -0.21
N LEU A 361 -24.21 3.88 -1.30
CA LEU A 361 -23.35 3.58 -2.43
C LEU A 361 -22.16 4.52 -2.40
N GLY A 362 -20.98 3.95 -2.24
CA GLY A 362 -19.74 4.69 -2.27
C GLY A 362 -18.80 4.21 -3.36
N GLY A 363 -17.80 5.03 -3.61
CA GLY A 363 -16.65 4.64 -4.40
C GLY A 363 -15.45 5.47 -4.05
N SER A 364 -14.29 5.00 -4.49
CA SER A 364 -13.06 5.77 -4.44
C SER A 364 -12.29 5.64 -5.73
N LYS A 365 -11.47 6.66 -6.01
CA LYS A 365 -10.43 6.62 -7.04
C LYS A 365 -9.14 7.06 -6.38
N SER A 366 -8.09 6.26 -6.54
CA SER A 366 -6.76 6.57 -6.01
C SER A 366 -5.74 6.51 -7.14
N SER A 367 -4.81 7.45 -7.13
CA SER A 367 -3.63 7.46 -8.00
C SER A 367 -2.41 7.60 -7.12
N LYS A 368 -1.43 6.72 -7.28
CA LYS A 368 -0.15 6.79 -6.56
C LYS A 368 1.00 6.75 -7.55
N THR A 369 1.94 7.68 -7.44
CA THR A 369 3.21 7.65 -8.17
C THR A 369 4.33 7.42 -7.16
N GLN A 370 5.26 6.53 -7.47
CA GLN A 370 6.37 6.19 -6.62
C GLN A 370 7.67 6.16 -7.43
N GLN A 371 8.66 6.91 -6.99
CA GLN A 371 10.04 6.81 -7.44
C GLN A 371 10.81 5.93 -6.44
N ILE A 372 11.63 5.02 -6.96
CA ILE A 372 12.51 4.13 -6.19
C ILE A 372 13.90 4.28 -6.79
N GLU A 373 14.84 4.81 -6.01
CA GLU A 373 16.26 4.90 -6.35
C GLU A 373 16.98 3.82 -5.54
N VAL A 374 17.66 2.91 -6.22
CA VAL A 374 18.51 1.88 -5.61
C VAL A 374 19.95 2.19 -5.96
N THR A 375 20.81 2.31 -4.96
CA THR A 375 22.25 2.53 -5.13
C THR A 375 23.00 1.30 -4.65
N THR A 376 23.77 0.70 -5.55
CA THR A 376 24.61 -0.49 -5.28
C THR A 376 25.97 -0.28 -5.92
N ASP A 377 27.05 -0.44 -5.15
CA ASP A 377 28.43 -0.25 -5.62
C ASP A 377 28.66 1.08 -6.37
N GLY A 378 28.01 2.15 -5.91
CA GLY A 378 28.05 3.48 -6.52
C GLY A 378 27.25 3.63 -7.82
N ARG A 379 26.57 2.59 -8.29
CA ARG A 379 25.65 2.64 -9.44
C ARG A 379 24.24 2.95 -8.95
N VAL A 380 23.62 3.95 -9.55
CA VAL A 380 22.27 4.38 -9.22
C VAL A 380 21.30 3.83 -10.27
N LYS A 381 20.28 3.12 -9.82
CA LYS A 381 19.19 2.61 -10.66
C LYS A 381 17.87 3.21 -10.21
N ASN A 382 17.13 3.78 -11.16
CA ASN A 382 15.88 4.48 -10.88
C ASN A 382 14.69 3.72 -11.47
N PHE A 383 13.65 3.58 -10.67
CA PHE A 383 12.40 2.96 -11.07
C PHE A 383 11.23 3.87 -10.75
N PHE A 384 10.22 3.83 -11.62
CA PHE A 384 8.97 4.54 -11.43
C PHE A 384 7.82 3.54 -11.42
N ARG A 385 6.92 3.70 -10.46
CA ARG A 385 5.73 2.86 -10.31
C ARG A 385 4.50 3.73 -10.13
N HIS A 386 3.52 3.52 -11.00
CA HIS A 386 2.25 4.23 -10.99
C HIS A 386 1.13 3.25 -10.71
N TYR A 387 0.29 3.57 -9.73
CA TYR A 387 -0.87 2.81 -9.34
C TYR A 387 -2.12 3.61 -9.63
N TYR A 388 -3.11 2.98 -10.25
CA TYR A 388 -4.42 3.55 -10.48
C TYR A 388 -5.46 2.57 -9.98
N GLU A 389 -6.26 2.99 -9.00
CA GLU A 389 -7.26 2.15 -8.36
C GLU A 389 -8.63 2.80 -8.41
N LYS A 390 -9.64 1.97 -8.64
CA LYS A 390 -11.04 2.34 -8.54
C LYS A 390 -11.77 1.31 -7.69
N VAL A 391 -12.34 1.78 -6.60
CA VAL A 391 -13.16 0.97 -5.70
C VAL A 391 -14.62 1.40 -5.82
N LYS A 392 -15.53 0.43 -5.84
CA LYS A 392 -16.97 0.63 -5.66
C LYS A 392 -17.41 -0.21 -4.49
N TYR A 393 -18.17 0.37 -3.57
CA TYR A 393 -18.65 -0.36 -2.39
C TYR A 393 -20.08 -0.02 -2.05
N THR A 394 -20.74 -0.95 -1.36
CA THR A 394 -22.05 -0.74 -0.76
C THR A 394 -21.93 -0.86 0.75
N GLU A 395 -22.41 0.12 1.48
CA GLU A 395 -22.47 0.14 2.94
C GLU A 395 -23.75 -0.56 3.43
N ASP A 396 -23.68 -1.18 4.61
CA ASP A 396 -24.87 -1.73 5.25
C ASP A 396 -25.66 -0.64 5.97
N LEU A 397 -26.95 -0.51 5.64
CA LEU A 397 -27.86 0.50 6.21
C LEU A 397 -27.94 0.36 7.73
N VAL A 398 -28.01 -0.87 8.25
CA VAL A 398 -28.12 -1.12 9.69
C VAL A 398 -26.83 -0.73 10.38
N SER A 399 -25.67 -1.15 9.86
CA SER A 399 -24.37 -0.74 10.40
C SER A 399 -24.20 0.79 10.40
N ARG A 400 -24.73 1.48 9.39
CA ARG A 400 -24.68 2.94 9.31
C ARG A 400 -25.58 3.61 10.32
N LEU A 401 -26.81 3.11 10.49
CA LEU A 401 -27.74 3.59 11.51
C LEU A 401 -27.19 3.33 12.92
N PHE A 402 -26.62 2.14 13.17
CA PHE A 402 -25.97 1.81 14.43
C PHE A 402 -24.73 2.67 14.67
N ALA A 403 -23.89 2.90 13.65
CA ALA A 403 -22.75 3.81 13.77
C ALA A 403 -23.21 5.23 14.17
N SER A 404 -24.30 5.72 13.58
CA SER A 404 -24.90 7.01 13.95
C SER A 404 -25.45 7.03 15.39
N VAL A 405 -26.08 5.94 15.85
CA VAL A 405 -26.58 5.81 17.23
C VAL A 405 -25.43 5.72 18.24
N ILE A 406 -24.40 4.92 17.94
CA ILE A 406 -23.20 4.83 18.78
C ILE A 406 -22.53 6.18 18.88
N TYR A 407 -22.35 6.89 17.77
CA TYR A 407 -21.82 8.26 17.79
C TYR A 407 -22.66 9.19 18.68
N ALA A 408 -23.99 9.12 18.58
CA ALA A 408 -24.89 9.93 19.41
C ALA A 408 -24.78 9.62 20.92
N ILE A 409 -24.41 8.39 21.30
CA ILE A 409 -24.28 7.96 22.69
C ILE A 409 -22.87 8.18 23.24
N THR A 410 -21.84 7.93 22.43
CA THR A 410 -20.44 7.83 22.89
C THR A 410 -19.53 8.92 22.35
N ASN A 411 -20.01 9.78 21.43
CA ASN A 411 -19.19 10.74 20.67
C ASN A 411 -17.99 10.09 19.94
N SER A 412 -18.03 8.76 19.73
CA SER A 412 -16.96 8.02 19.07
C SER A 412 -17.29 7.78 17.59
N GLU A 413 -16.34 8.05 16.70
CA GLU A 413 -16.47 7.80 15.27
C GLU A 413 -16.47 6.30 14.97
N ALA A 414 -17.66 5.70 14.85
CA ALA A 414 -17.80 4.34 14.32
C ALA A 414 -17.88 4.39 12.79
N SER A 415 -16.95 3.71 12.10
CA SER A 415 -17.01 3.57 10.64
C SER A 415 -18.07 2.55 10.23
N ALA A 416 -18.93 2.89 9.27
CA ALA A 416 -19.94 1.96 8.76
C ALA A 416 -19.26 0.74 8.11
N ALA A 417 -19.74 -0.46 8.42
CA ALA A 417 -19.18 -1.67 7.83
C ALA A 417 -19.54 -1.73 6.33
N LYS A 418 -18.52 -1.85 5.46
CA LYS A 418 -18.73 -2.17 4.05
C LYS A 418 -19.38 -3.55 3.93
N MET A 419 -20.51 -3.63 3.24
CA MET A 419 -21.25 -4.87 2.98
C MET A 419 -20.66 -5.65 1.80
N ALA A 420 -20.24 -4.91 0.76
CA ALA A 420 -19.48 -5.45 -0.35
C ALA A 420 -18.58 -4.37 -0.98
N SER A 421 -17.46 -4.78 -1.58
CA SER A 421 -16.52 -3.92 -2.28
C SER A 421 -15.99 -4.63 -3.52
N ASP A 422 -15.87 -3.91 -4.63
CA ASP A 422 -15.25 -4.34 -5.90
C ASP A 422 -14.14 -3.33 -6.21
N SER A 423 -12.89 -3.76 -6.15
CA SER A 423 -11.70 -2.97 -6.48
C SER A 423 -11.07 -3.46 -7.78
N LYS A 424 -10.71 -2.50 -8.63
CA LYS A 424 -9.97 -2.71 -9.86
C LYS A 424 -8.75 -1.79 -9.84
N LYS A 425 -7.57 -2.36 -10.00
CA LYS A 425 -6.30 -1.64 -9.92
C LYS A 425 -5.39 -2.02 -11.07
N VAL A 426 -4.68 -1.03 -11.61
CA VAL A 426 -3.57 -1.25 -12.53
C VAL A 426 -2.32 -0.60 -11.95
N THR A 427 -1.22 -1.33 -12.00
CA THR A 427 0.12 -0.87 -11.66
C THR A 427 0.96 -0.89 -12.92
N ILE A 428 1.67 0.19 -13.22
CA ILE A 428 2.65 0.27 -14.31
C ILE A 428 3.99 0.60 -13.67
N GLU A 429 4.98 -0.23 -13.91
CA GLU A 429 6.32 -0.10 -13.34
C GLU A 429 7.37 -0.16 -14.43
N TYR A 430 8.30 0.78 -14.44
CA TYR A 430 9.38 0.82 -15.40
C TYR A 430 10.69 1.37 -14.84
N ASP A 431 11.77 1.02 -15.52
CA ASP A 431 13.14 1.51 -15.28
C ASP A 431 13.41 2.74 -16.16
N SER A 432 13.80 3.85 -15.55
CA SER A 432 14.18 5.08 -16.24
C SER A 432 14.87 6.06 -15.29
N GLU A 433 15.69 6.97 -15.83
CA GLU A 433 16.31 8.05 -15.06
C GLU A 433 15.30 9.11 -14.59
N ARG A 434 14.15 9.25 -15.29
CA ARG A 434 13.14 10.27 -14.99
C ARG A 434 11.72 9.75 -15.15
N ASN A 435 10.75 10.48 -14.61
CA ASN A 435 9.34 10.12 -14.67
C ASN A 435 8.76 10.33 -16.08
N LEU A 436 8.93 9.33 -16.95
CA LEU A 436 8.43 9.35 -18.33
C LEU A 436 6.91 9.52 -18.43
N LEU A 437 6.14 8.91 -17.53
CA LEU A 437 4.67 8.96 -17.59
C LEU A 437 4.13 10.36 -17.29
N GLU A 438 4.74 11.07 -16.33
CA GLU A 438 4.37 12.46 -16.01
C GLU A 438 4.84 13.45 -17.08
N ASN A 439 5.99 13.18 -17.72
CA ASN A 439 6.52 14.00 -18.81
C ASN A 439 5.91 13.70 -20.19
N HIS A 440 5.03 12.69 -20.29
CA HIS A 440 4.46 12.19 -21.55
C HIS A 440 5.54 11.77 -22.56
N GLU A 441 6.48 10.95 -22.10
CA GLU A 441 7.59 10.43 -22.89
C GLU A 441 7.50 8.92 -23.11
N ASP A 442 8.26 8.45 -24.09
CA ASP A 442 8.24 7.06 -24.54
C ASP A 442 9.34 6.26 -23.83
N LEU A 443 9.05 5.00 -23.49
CA LEU A 443 10.00 4.07 -22.88
C LEU A 443 10.62 3.18 -23.95
N ASN A 444 11.94 3.18 -24.07
CA ASN A 444 12.65 2.28 -24.97
C ASN A 444 12.86 0.90 -24.33
N ILE A 445 12.23 -0.13 -24.92
CA ILE A 445 12.30 -1.53 -24.48
C ILE A 445 13.17 -2.40 -25.40
N LYS A 446 14.05 -1.83 -26.23
CA LYS A 446 14.83 -2.56 -27.25
C LYS A 446 15.67 -3.69 -26.67
N ASP A 447 16.30 -3.46 -25.52
CA ASP A 447 17.11 -4.47 -24.82
C ASP A 447 16.17 -5.52 -24.21
N ASN A 448 16.53 -6.82 -24.29
CA ASN A 448 15.73 -7.94 -23.76
C ASN A 448 15.63 -7.97 -22.22
N GLU A 449 15.93 -6.85 -21.56
CA GLU A 449 15.81 -6.68 -20.12
C GLU A 449 14.35 -6.37 -19.73
N GLN A 450 13.95 -6.78 -18.53
CA GLN A 450 12.63 -6.49 -17.99
C GLN A 450 12.53 -5.01 -17.55
N LYS A 451 12.43 -4.10 -18.52
CA LYS A 451 12.31 -2.64 -18.30
C LYS A 451 10.90 -2.16 -17.99
N LEU A 452 9.87 -2.94 -18.33
CA LEU A 452 8.46 -2.60 -18.13
C LEU A 452 7.69 -3.80 -17.56
N SER A 453 6.84 -3.53 -16.58
CA SER A 453 5.87 -4.50 -16.09
C SER A 453 4.56 -3.80 -15.76
N MET A 454 3.46 -4.51 -15.95
CA MET A 454 2.14 -4.08 -15.57
C MET A 454 1.48 -5.15 -14.71
N THR A 455 0.73 -4.73 -13.70
CA THR A 455 -0.05 -5.63 -12.86
C THR A 455 -1.49 -5.16 -12.80
N PHE A 456 -2.42 -6.01 -13.21
CA PHE A 456 -3.86 -5.78 -13.06
C PHE A 456 -4.35 -6.56 -11.84
N ILE A 457 -5.07 -5.89 -10.94
CA ILE A 457 -5.60 -6.49 -9.73
C ILE A 457 -7.11 -6.31 -9.73
N ALA A 458 -7.82 -7.39 -9.44
CA ALA A 458 -9.25 -7.42 -9.22
C ALA A 458 -9.52 -8.03 -7.85
N GLU A 459 -10.18 -7.27 -6.99
CA GLU A 459 -10.55 -7.71 -5.64
C GLU A 459 -12.05 -7.56 -5.42
N PHE A 460 -12.67 -8.58 -4.86
CA PHE A 460 -14.06 -8.53 -4.44
C PHE A 460 -14.20 -9.06 -3.03
N THR A 461 -14.82 -8.24 -2.17
CA THR A 461 -15.14 -8.64 -0.81
C THR A 461 -16.63 -8.51 -0.55
N THR A 462 -17.19 -9.42 0.25
CA THR A 462 -18.53 -9.23 0.81
C THR A 462 -18.66 -9.88 2.17
N LYS A 463 -19.43 -9.26 3.07
CA LYS A 463 -19.74 -9.80 4.40
C LYS A 463 -21.02 -10.64 4.44
N LYS A 464 -21.79 -10.69 3.34
CA LYS A 464 -23.09 -11.38 3.31
C LYS A 464 -23.31 -12.13 2.01
N SER A 465 -23.52 -13.43 2.09
CA SER A 465 -23.88 -14.30 0.95
C SER A 465 -25.27 -14.94 1.06
N THR A 466 -25.85 -14.97 2.27
CA THR A 466 -27.11 -15.66 2.56
C THR A 466 -28.30 -14.70 2.72
N GLY A 467 -29.51 -15.24 2.57
CA GLY A 467 -30.76 -14.48 2.58
C GLY A 467 -31.02 -13.69 1.29
N THR A 468 -32.16 -12.99 1.24
CA THR A 468 -32.64 -12.28 0.04
C THR A 468 -31.65 -11.26 -0.50
N PHE A 469 -31.02 -10.47 0.37
CA PHE A 469 -30.00 -9.49 -0.04
C PHE A 469 -28.63 -10.12 -0.28
N GLY A 470 -28.27 -11.20 0.44
CA GLY A 470 -26.98 -11.88 0.30
C GLY A 470 -26.84 -12.63 -1.03
N ARG A 471 -27.94 -13.21 -1.54
CA ARG A 471 -27.97 -13.93 -2.82
C ARG A 471 -27.38 -13.12 -3.97
N LYS A 472 -27.68 -11.82 -4.05
CA LYS A 472 -27.12 -10.93 -5.09
C LYS A 472 -25.58 -10.86 -5.03
N TYR A 473 -25.01 -10.78 -3.83
CA TYR A 473 -23.56 -10.71 -3.64
C TYR A 473 -22.90 -12.07 -3.88
N ARG A 474 -23.60 -13.16 -3.52
CA ARG A 474 -23.19 -14.53 -3.85
C ARG A 474 -23.16 -14.75 -5.37
N ASP A 475 -24.21 -14.39 -6.08
CA ASP A 475 -24.27 -14.51 -7.55
C ASP A 475 -23.15 -13.67 -8.21
N ARG A 476 -22.81 -12.51 -7.63
CA ARG A 476 -21.66 -11.71 -8.07
C ARG A 476 -20.33 -12.38 -7.76
N ALA A 477 -20.17 -12.98 -6.58
CA ALA A 477 -18.97 -13.74 -6.21
C ALA A 477 -18.75 -14.92 -7.16
N VAL A 478 -19.80 -15.70 -7.43
CA VAL A 478 -19.80 -16.82 -8.40
C VAL A 478 -19.36 -16.33 -9.77
N PHE A 479 -19.96 -15.25 -10.28
CA PHE A 479 -19.57 -14.65 -11.56
C PHE A 479 -18.08 -14.29 -11.62
N ILE A 480 -17.51 -13.77 -10.52
CA ILE A 480 -16.09 -13.42 -10.44
C ILE A 480 -15.24 -14.69 -10.37
N LEU A 481 -15.61 -15.67 -9.55
CA LEU A 481 -14.87 -16.94 -9.46
C LEU A 481 -14.82 -17.64 -10.82
N GLU A 482 -15.93 -17.72 -11.55
CA GLU A 482 -15.99 -18.40 -12.86
C GLU A 482 -15.12 -17.73 -13.93
N ARG A 483 -14.96 -16.40 -13.88
CA ARG A 483 -14.36 -15.63 -14.99
C ARG A 483 -13.02 -15.00 -14.68
N TYR A 484 -12.81 -14.59 -13.44
CA TYR A 484 -11.56 -13.99 -13.00
C TYR A 484 -10.65 -14.97 -12.30
N SER A 485 -11.16 -16.07 -11.72
CA SER A 485 -10.32 -16.95 -10.92
C SER A 485 -9.75 -18.13 -11.73
N GLY A 486 -8.72 -18.77 -11.19
CA GLY A 486 -8.24 -20.10 -11.60
C GLY A 486 -8.67 -21.18 -10.62
N ILE A 487 -9.73 -20.90 -9.86
CA ILE A 487 -10.17 -21.76 -8.76
C ILE A 487 -10.79 -23.06 -9.30
N ASP A 488 -10.72 -24.11 -8.49
CA ASP A 488 -11.42 -25.36 -8.75
C ASP A 488 -12.94 -25.10 -8.93
N PRO A 489 -13.56 -25.55 -10.04
CA PRO A 489 -15.01 -25.47 -10.25
C PRO A 489 -15.85 -26.01 -9.09
N LEU A 490 -15.32 -26.95 -8.29
CA LEU A 490 -15.97 -27.45 -7.08
C LEU A 490 -16.16 -26.35 -6.04
N ALA A 491 -15.17 -25.47 -5.84
CA ALA A 491 -15.30 -24.34 -4.91
C ALA A 491 -16.39 -23.36 -5.37
N VAL A 492 -16.51 -23.14 -6.69
CA VAL A 492 -17.61 -22.34 -7.27
C VAL A 492 -18.96 -22.99 -6.98
N GLY A 493 -19.08 -24.29 -7.20
CA GLY A 493 -20.29 -25.06 -6.88
C GLY A 493 -20.63 -25.02 -5.39
N MET A 494 -19.63 -25.04 -4.51
CA MET A 494 -19.83 -24.91 -3.06
C MET A 494 -20.37 -23.53 -2.68
N VAL A 495 -19.90 -22.45 -3.31
CA VAL A 495 -20.46 -21.10 -3.11
C VAL A 495 -21.90 -21.02 -3.63
N GLN A 496 -22.17 -21.55 -4.83
CA GLN A 496 -23.51 -21.55 -5.42
C GLN A 496 -24.56 -22.26 -4.53
N ASN A 497 -24.15 -23.37 -3.91
CA ASN A 497 -25.01 -24.23 -3.09
C ASN A 497 -24.95 -23.92 -1.59
N ASP A 498 -24.41 -22.76 -1.18
CA ASP A 498 -24.30 -22.33 0.22
C ASP A 498 -23.47 -23.24 1.14
N TYR A 499 -22.63 -24.13 0.59
CA TYR A 499 -21.60 -24.86 1.36
C TYR A 499 -20.41 -23.97 1.72
N LEU A 500 -20.22 -22.87 0.98
CA LEU A 500 -19.34 -21.78 1.34
C LEU A 500 -20.14 -20.48 1.40
N VAL A 501 -20.03 -19.78 2.52
CA VAL A 501 -20.73 -18.54 2.85
C VAL A 501 -19.74 -17.43 3.17
N ALA A 502 -20.24 -16.19 3.13
CA ALA A 502 -19.46 -15.01 3.43
C ALA A 502 -18.92 -15.04 4.88
N PRO A 503 -17.82 -14.32 5.20
CA PRO A 503 -17.15 -13.32 4.38
C PRO A 503 -16.43 -13.93 3.18
N PHE A 504 -16.67 -13.37 2.00
CA PHE A 504 -15.89 -13.72 0.81
C PHE A 504 -14.81 -12.67 0.60
N ASN A 505 -13.61 -13.13 0.27
CA ASN A 505 -12.50 -12.33 -0.22
C ASN A 505 -11.92 -13.01 -1.46
N ILE A 506 -12.12 -12.43 -2.63
CA ILE A 506 -11.63 -12.95 -3.90
C ILE A 506 -10.61 -11.96 -4.43
N THR A 507 -9.39 -12.43 -4.66
CA THR A 507 -8.29 -11.63 -5.21
C THR A 507 -7.75 -12.32 -6.46
N GLY A 508 -7.65 -11.59 -7.56
CA GLY A 508 -6.97 -12.04 -8.78
C GLY A 508 -5.97 -10.99 -9.25
N GLN A 509 -4.75 -11.41 -9.57
CA GLN A 509 -3.65 -10.57 -10.01
C GLN A 509 -3.09 -11.09 -11.32
N TYR A 510 -2.99 -10.22 -12.34
CA TYR A 510 -2.48 -10.52 -13.67
C TYR A 510 -1.24 -9.68 -13.92
N GLN A 511 -0.09 -10.32 -14.00
CA GLN A 511 1.20 -9.70 -14.28
C GLN A 511 1.53 -9.85 -15.77
N VAL A 512 1.89 -8.73 -16.39
CA VAL A 512 2.24 -8.64 -17.80
C VAL A 512 3.62 -7.98 -17.90
N ASN A 513 4.57 -8.66 -18.52
CA ASN A 513 5.93 -8.17 -18.69
C ASN A 513 6.11 -7.51 -20.07
N THR A 514 7.32 -7.04 -20.37
CA THR A 514 7.72 -6.49 -21.68
C THR A 514 7.22 -7.32 -22.87
N GLU A 515 7.34 -8.66 -22.81
CA GLU A 515 6.89 -9.55 -23.89
C GLU A 515 5.38 -9.50 -24.15
N GLY A 516 4.57 -9.24 -23.11
CA GLY A 516 3.13 -9.07 -23.29
C GLY A 516 2.77 -7.77 -24.02
N ILE A 517 3.56 -6.71 -23.81
CA ILE A 517 3.42 -5.47 -24.57
C ILE A 517 3.87 -5.67 -26.02
N ARG A 518 4.97 -6.39 -26.25
CA ARG A 518 5.42 -6.75 -27.60
C ARG A 518 4.36 -7.57 -28.35
N TYR A 519 3.67 -8.48 -27.65
CA TYR A 519 2.54 -9.22 -28.21
C TYR A 519 1.37 -8.30 -28.56
N LEU A 520 0.95 -7.41 -27.65
CA LEU A 520 -0.11 -6.42 -27.98
C LEU A 520 0.24 -5.59 -29.22
N ASN A 521 1.51 -5.21 -29.36
CA ASN A 521 2.01 -4.42 -30.49
C ASN A 521 2.11 -5.23 -31.79
N SER A 522 2.15 -6.57 -31.72
CA SER A 522 2.20 -7.41 -32.93
C SER A 522 0.81 -7.67 -33.52
N LEU A 523 -0.24 -7.54 -32.72
CA LEU A 523 -1.64 -7.67 -33.16
C LEU A 523 -2.01 -6.59 -34.16
N SER A 524 -2.83 -6.95 -35.15
CA SER A 524 -3.47 -5.99 -36.03
C SER A 524 -4.56 -5.20 -35.29
N MET A 525 -4.85 -3.99 -35.78
CA MET A 525 -5.91 -3.16 -35.22
C MET A 525 -7.28 -3.87 -35.23
N GLY A 526 -7.55 -4.71 -36.25
CA GLY A 526 -8.77 -5.51 -36.33
C GLY A 526 -8.86 -6.54 -35.20
N GLU A 527 -7.79 -7.30 -34.97
CA GLU A 527 -7.73 -8.29 -33.88
C GLU A 527 -7.93 -7.63 -32.51
N VAL A 528 -7.27 -6.49 -32.25
CA VAL A 528 -7.46 -5.77 -30.98
C VAL A 528 -8.89 -5.26 -30.85
N PHE A 529 -9.50 -4.75 -31.92
CA PHE A 529 -10.89 -4.31 -31.88
C PHE A 529 -11.87 -5.45 -31.63
N ASP A 530 -11.63 -6.63 -32.20
CA ASP A 530 -12.43 -7.82 -31.93
C ASP A 530 -12.31 -8.27 -30.47
N HIS A 531 -11.10 -8.22 -29.91
CA HIS A 531 -10.89 -8.46 -28.47
C HIS A 531 -11.60 -7.40 -27.60
N ILE A 532 -11.56 -6.12 -27.97
CA ILE A 532 -12.30 -5.04 -27.27
C ILE A 532 -13.82 -5.25 -27.37
N ASN A 533 -14.33 -5.70 -28.53
CA ASN A 533 -15.74 -6.00 -28.71
C ASN A 533 -16.18 -7.12 -27.76
N GLY A 534 -15.43 -8.23 -27.71
CA GLY A 534 -15.67 -9.32 -26.76
C GLY A 534 -15.67 -8.84 -25.30
N LEU A 535 -14.67 -8.02 -24.92
CA LEU A 535 -14.57 -7.43 -23.58
C LEU A 535 -15.81 -6.61 -23.19
N CYS A 536 -16.32 -5.79 -24.10
CA CYS A 536 -17.49 -4.95 -23.84
C CYS A 536 -18.84 -5.71 -23.93
N ASP A 537 -18.91 -6.78 -24.71
CA ASP A 537 -20.16 -7.53 -24.94
C ASP A 537 -20.50 -8.47 -23.76
N GLU A 538 -19.52 -8.85 -22.95
CA GLU A 538 -19.67 -9.73 -21.77
C GLU A 538 -20.37 -9.08 -20.55
N TYR A 539 -20.80 -7.82 -20.65
CA TYR A 539 -21.41 -7.11 -19.53
C TYR A 539 -22.77 -7.73 -19.14
N PRO A 540 -22.98 -8.14 -17.87
CA PRO A 540 -24.26 -8.69 -17.45
C PRO A 540 -25.36 -7.63 -17.62
N ARG A 541 -26.40 -7.96 -18.41
CA ARG A 541 -27.60 -7.13 -18.62
C ARG A 541 -28.41 -7.02 -17.33
N ASN A 542 -27.91 -6.30 -16.33
CA ASN A 542 -28.62 -6.07 -15.08
C ASN A 542 -29.78 -5.09 -15.30
N LYS A 543 -31.01 -5.57 -15.10
CA LYS A 543 -32.28 -4.81 -15.26
C LYS A 543 -32.39 -3.56 -14.36
N PHE A 544 -31.55 -3.43 -13.33
CA PHE A 544 -31.62 -2.33 -12.35
C PHE A 544 -30.95 -1.02 -12.81
N PHE A 545 -30.11 -1.04 -13.85
CA PHE A 545 -29.49 0.16 -14.40
C PHE A 545 -29.93 0.37 -15.84
N ASN A 546 -31.19 0.76 -16.03
CA ASN A 546 -31.75 1.26 -17.29
C ASN A 546 -31.13 2.63 -17.74
N PHE A 547 -29.88 2.91 -17.37
CA PHE A 547 -29.09 4.03 -17.88
C PHE A 547 -28.37 3.67 -19.19
N ARG A 548 -28.94 2.76 -19.99
CA ARG A 548 -28.34 2.16 -21.20
C ARG A 548 -27.79 3.20 -22.21
N ASN A 549 -28.35 4.40 -22.30
CA ASN A 549 -27.88 5.42 -23.26
C ASN A 549 -26.67 6.28 -22.80
N LEU A 550 -26.14 6.08 -21.60
CA LEU A 550 -24.90 6.74 -21.15
C LEU A 550 -23.66 5.84 -21.22
N PHE A 551 -23.84 4.54 -21.55
CA PHE A 551 -22.82 3.50 -21.39
C PHE A 551 -22.45 2.73 -22.69
N ASP A 552 -22.90 3.16 -23.87
CA ASP A 552 -22.31 2.76 -25.17
C ASP A 552 -20.86 3.28 -25.37
N ASN A 553 -20.27 3.86 -24.32
CA ASN A 553 -18.91 4.38 -24.31
C ASN A 553 -17.83 3.31 -24.09
N CYS A 554 -18.13 2.06 -23.70
CA CYS A 554 -17.08 1.04 -23.49
C CYS A 554 -16.24 0.84 -24.76
N ARG A 555 -16.91 0.40 -25.84
CA ARG A 555 -16.27 0.09 -27.13
C ARG A 555 -15.58 1.31 -27.70
N ARG A 556 -16.31 2.43 -27.81
CA ARG A 556 -15.77 3.68 -28.36
C ARG A 556 -14.59 4.22 -27.54
N SER A 557 -14.66 4.18 -26.22
CA SER A 557 -13.57 4.67 -25.36
C SER A 557 -12.34 3.78 -25.49
N LEU A 558 -12.48 2.45 -25.41
CA LEU A 558 -11.35 1.53 -25.53
C LEU A 558 -10.71 1.57 -26.92
N GLN A 559 -11.53 1.60 -27.99
CA GLN A 559 -11.02 1.72 -29.35
C GLN A 559 -10.29 3.06 -29.55
N ASN A 560 -10.82 4.17 -29.03
CA ASN A 560 -10.15 5.46 -29.10
C ASN A 560 -8.82 5.46 -28.33
N ASP A 561 -8.79 4.90 -27.11
CA ASP A 561 -7.56 4.81 -26.31
C ASP A 561 -6.51 3.94 -27.02
N TYR A 562 -6.93 2.84 -27.68
CA TYR A 562 -6.02 2.02 -28.47
C TYR A 562 -5.57 2.72 -29.75
N ILE A 563 -6.44 3.45 -30.45
CA ILE A 563 -6.05 4.25 -31.62
C ILE A 563 -5.01 5.29 -31.22
N GLU A 564 -5.19 5.96 -30.07
CA GLU A 564 -4.24 6.94 -29.55
C GLU A 564 -2.89 6.27 -29.21
N TYR A 565 -2.92 5.13 -28.51
CA TYR A 565 -1.74 4.33 -28.24
C TYR A 565 -1.01 3.88 -29.51
N PHE A 566 -1.75 3.28 -30.46
CA PHE A 566 -1.18 2.76 -31.69
C PHE A 566 -0.60 3.87 -32.55
N LYS A 567 -1.27 5.02 -32.63
CA LYS A 567 -0.78 6.19 -33.36
C LYS A 567 0.56 6.66 -32.80
N ASP A 568 0.68 6.82 -31.49
CA ASP A 568 1.93 7.31 -30.87
C ASP A 568 3.04 6.25 -30.92
N LEU A 569 2.69 4.96 -30.95
CA LEU A 569 3.62 3.85 -31.15
C LEU A 569 4.14 3.77 -32.59
N SER A 570 3.24 3.85 -33.58
CA SER A 570 3.55 3.57 -34.99
C SER A 570 3.94 4.78 -35.80
N HIS A 571 3.82 6.00 -35.25
CA HIS A 571 4.13 7.23 -35.98
C HIS A 571 5.12 8.13 -35.25
N GLU A 572 6.03 8.74 -35.98
CA GLU A 572 6.87 9.84 -35.48
C GLU A 572 6.05 11.11 -35.22
N LYS A 573 6.61 12.00 -34.38
CA LYS A 573 6.04 13.32 -34.15
C LYS A 573 6.07 14.13 -35.44
N ILE A 574 4.90 14.63 -35.86
CA ILE A 574 4.74 15.45 -37.05
C ILE A 574 5.55 16.75 -36.90
N THR A 575 6.48 16.99 -37.80
CA THR A 575 7.29 18.23 -37.86
C THR A 575 6.74 19.21 -38.89
N ALA A 576 7.13 20.49 -38.79
CA ALA A 576 6.74 21.50 -39.78
C ALA A 576 7.16 21.11 -41.21
N ASP A 577 8.31 20.45 -41.37
CA ASP A 577 8.82 20.01 -42.67
C ASP A 577 7.94 18.91 -43.28
N THR A 578 7.49 17.94 -42.48
CA THR A 578 6.56 16.91 -42.94
C THR A 578 5.22 17.51 -43.39
N ILE A 579 4.70 18.49 -42.64
CA ILE A 579 3.47 19.22 -43.01
C ILE A 579 3.67 19.97 -44.33
N ASN A 580 4.74 20.76 -44.45
CA ASN A 580 5.03 21.54 -45.65
C ASN A 580 5.21 20.65 -46.89
N SER A 581 5.86 19.51 -46.74
CA SER A 581 6.03 18.52 -47.81
C SER A 581 4.67 17.98 -48.28
N CYS A 582 3.84 17.51 -47.36
CA CYS A 582 2.51 16.98 -47.69
C CYS A 582 1.56 18.05 -48.25
N GLU A 583 1.60 19.29 -47.74
CA GLU A 583 0.83 20.41 -48.28
C GLU A 583 1.25 20.78 -49.71
N SER A 584 2.56 20.76 -50.00
CA SER A 584 3.08 21.00 -51.35
C SER A 584 2.59 19.95 -52.34
N GLN A 585 2.57 18.68 -51.94
CA GLN A 585 1.99 17.59 -52.75
C GLN A 585 0.48 17.77 -52.93
N ALA A 586 -0.24 18.14 -51.87
CA ALA A 586 -1.68 18.37 -51.92
C ALA A 586 -2.06 19.55 -52.84
N LYS A 587 -1.25 20.63 -52.86
CA LYS A 587 -1.45 21.81 -53.72
C LYS A 587 -1.22 21.52 -55.20
N LYS A 588 -0.32 20.59 -55.52
CA LYS A 588 -0.07 20.14 -56.89
C LYS A 588 -1.22 19.32 -57.46
N ALA A 589 -2.01 18.68 -56.59
CA ALA A 589 -3.20 17.96 -56.99
C ALA A 589 -4.44 18.87 -56.94
N ILE A 590 -5.22 18.92 -58.02
CA ILE A 590 -6.45 19.73 -58.08
C ILE A 590 -7.56 19.04 -57.28
N PHE A 591 -7.49 19.14 -55.95
CA PHE A 591 -8.45 18.53 -55.04
C PHE A 591 -9.45 19.56 -54.49
N SER A 592 -10.71 19.12 -54.34
CA SER A 592 -11.65 19.79 -53.44
C SER A 592 -11.09 19.85 -52.01
N ALA A 593 -11.48 20.83 -51.19
CA ALA A 593 -10.99 20.98 -49.82
C ALA A 593 -11.13 19.69 -48.96
N ALA A 594 -12.21 18.93 -49.11
CA ALA A 594 -12.40 17.66 -48.39
C ALA A 594 -11.37 16.60 -48.82
N LYS A 595 -11.15 16.44 -50.12
CA LYS A 595 -10.13 15.52 -50.67
C LYS A 595 -8.71 15.96 -50.31
N SER A 596 -8.44 17.27 -50.29
CA SER A 596 -7.14 17.81 -49.87
C SER A 596 -6.85 17.49 -48.40
N ARG A 597 -7.83 17.63 -47.49
CA ARG A 597 -7.67 17.23 -46.08
C ARG A 597 -7.48 15.73 -45.91
N ALA A 598 -8.23 14.92 -46.65
CA ALA A 598 -8.09 13.46 -46.62
C ALA A 598 -6.70 13.04 -47.11
N PHE A 599 -6.23 13.63 -48.21
CA PHE A 599 -4.89 13.42 -48.75
C PHE A 599 -3.80 13.86 -47.78
N LEU A 600 -3.93 15.04 -47.15
CA LEU A 600 -2.95 15.53 -46.19
C LEU A 600 -2.82 14.57 -44.99
N LYS A 601 -3.95 14.05 -44.50
CA LYS A 601 -3.97 13.08 -43.40
C LYS A 601 -3.28 11.76 -43.79
N ASP A 602 -3.56 11.27 -45.00
CA ASP A 602 -2.95 10.04 -45.53
C ASP A 602 -1.44 10.21 -45.76
N CYS A 603 -1.02 11.30 -46.41
CA CYS A 603 0.38 11.64 -46.62
C CYS A 603 1.15 11.75 -45.31
N LEU A 604 0.62 12.49 -44.32
CA LEU A 604 1.25 12.60 -43.01
C LEU A 604 1.36 11.23 -42.33
N SER A 605 0.30 10.42 -42.38
CA SER A 605 0.29 9.07 -41.82
C SER A 605 1.30 8.14 -42.49
N GLN A 606 1.56 8.29 -43.78
CA GLN A 606 2.55 7.48 -44.49
C GLN A 606 3.98 7.97 -44.22
N MET A 607 4.19 9.28 -44.23
CA MET A 607 5.52 9.88 -44.02
C MET A 607 6.06 9.69 -42.61
N THR A 608 5.19 9.64 -41.59
CA THR A 608 5.63 9.46 -40.21
C THR A 608 5.56 8.01 -39.73
N PHE A 609 5.12 7.05 -40.57
CA PHE A 609 5.00 5.66 -40.15
C PHE A 609 6.38 5.04 -39.86
N LYS A 610 6.57 4.55 -38.63
CA LYS A 610 7.78 3.87 -38.18
C LYS A 610 7.81 2.42 -38.67
N ASP A 611 9.00 1.91 -38.98
CA ASP A 611 9.17 0.48 -39.21
C ASP A 611 8.78 -0.33 -37.97
N LYS A 612 8.22 -1.52 -38.18
CA LYS A 612 7.78 -2.38 -37.06
C LYS A 612 8.91 -2.74 -36.09
N ALA A 613 10.16 -2.75 -36.57
CA ALA A 613 11.33 -2.98 -35.74
C ALA A 613 11.55 -1.87 -34.70
N ASP A 614 11.02 -0.67 -34.95
CA ASP A 614 11.12 0.51 -34.09
C ASP A 614 9.93 0.67 -33.15
N TRP A 615 8.96 -0.26 -33.15
CA TRP A 615 7.84 -0.31 -32.18
C TRP A 615 8.29 -0.81 -30.79
N VAL A 616 9.50 -0.41 -30.41
CA VAL A 616 10.16 -0.62 -29.12
C VAL A 616 10.14 0.64 -28.26
N GLU A 617 9.69 1.78 -28.79
CA GLU A 617 9.42 3.01 -28.05
C GLU A 617 7.96 3.01 -27.59
N ILE A 618 7.73 2.67 -26.32
CA ILE A 618 6.38 2.49 -25.78
C ILE A 618 5.83 3.82 -25.26
N PRO A 619 4.74 4.37 -25.83
CA PRO A 619 4.14 5.60 -25.35
C PRO A 619 3.37 5.34 -24.05
N LEU A 620 4.02 5.60 -22.91
CA LEU A 620 3.52 5.21 -21.59
C LEU A 620 2.21 5.91 -21.21
N TRP A 621 2.01 7.16 -21.65
CA TRP A 621 0.81 7.91 -21.31
C TRP A 621 -0.47 7.35 -21.98
N PRO A 622 -0.51 7.16 -23.32
CA PRO A 622 -1.61 6.44 -23.97
C PRO A 622 -1.77 5.01 -23.45
N LEU A 623 -0.67 4.28 -23.23
CA LEU A 623 -0.71 2.92 -22.67
C LEU A 623 -1.41 2.90 -21.31
N LYS A 624 -1.11 3.87 -20.44
CA LYS A 624 -1.77 4.01 -19.14
C LYS A 624 -3.26 4.27 -19.26
N ASN A 625 -3.70 5.06 -20.23
CA ASN A 625 -5.13 5.31 -20.44
C ASN A 625 -5.84 4.05 -20.93
N LEU A 626 -5.27 3.38 -21.93
CA LEU A 626 -5.76 2.12 -22.48
C LEU A 626 -5.88 1.04 -21.39
N THR A 627 -4.80 0.79 -20.64
CA THR A 627 -4.73 -0.26 -19.61
C THR A 627 -5.65 0.01 -18.42
N ASN A 628 -5.74 1.27 -17.98
CA ASN A 628 -6.73 1.68 -16.97
C ASN A 628 -8.16 1.47 -17.49
N ASN A 629 -8.44 1.73 -18.77
CA ASN A 629 -9.77 1.50 -19.31
C ASN A 629 -10.07 0.00 -19.48
N ILE A 630 -9.08 -0.82 -19.87
CA ILE A 630 -9.18 -2.28 -19.94
C ILE A 630 -9.53 -2.85 -18.57
N VAL A 631 -8.80 -2.52 -17.50
CA VAL A 631 -9.06 -3.07 -16.16
C VAL A 631 -10.44 -2.67 -15.61
N ASN A 632 -10.92 -1.48 -15.97
CA ASN A 632 -12.20 -0.97 -15.53
C ASN A 632 -13.41 -1.62 -16.23
N ASN A 633 -13.21 -2.21 -17.41
CA ASN A 633 -14.29 -2.80 -18.22
C ASN A 633 -14.15 -4.31 -18.42
N SER A 634 -12.95 -4.87 -18.21
CA SER A 634 -12.76 -6.31 -18.23
C SER A 634 -13.71 -6.96 -17.21
N ASN A 635 -14.17 -8.17 -17.52
CA ASN A 635 -14.91 -9.03 -16.60
C ASN A 635 -14.41 -10.49 -16.59
N SER A 636 -13.25 -10.75 -17.20
CA SER A 636 -12.72 -12.09 -17.43
C SER A 636 -11.20 -12.06 -17.56
N LYS A 637 -10.54 -13.13 -17.10
CA LYS A 637 -9.09 -13.33 -17.30
C LYS A 637 -8.72 -13.48 -18.77
N VAL A 638 -9.64 -14.03 -19.58
CA VAL A 638 -9.44 -14.29 -21.01
C VAL A 638 -9.13 -13.01 -21.78
N HIS A 639 -9.66 -11.86 -21.35
CA HIS A 639 -9.35 -10.58 -21.99
C HIS A 639 -7.86 -10.21 -21.89
N TYR A 640 -7.22 -10.51 -20.76
CA TYR A 640 -5.80 -10.26 -20.59
C TYR A 640 -4.98 -11.22 -21.46
N TYR A 641 -5.37 -12.49 -21.54
CA TYR A 641 -4.72 -13.46 -22.42
C TYR A 641 -4.82 -13.11 -23.90
N ASN A 642 -5.99 -12.65 -24.34
CA ASN A 642 -6.20 -12.24 -25.73
C ASN A 642 -5.38 -11.01 -26.11
N LEU A 643 -5.27 -10.03 -25.21
CA LEU A 643 -4.56 -8.78 -25.48
C LEU A 643 -3.04 -8.88 -25.30
N PHE A 644 -2.57 -9.69 -24.35
CA PHE A 644 -1.15 -9.75 -23.98
C PHE A 644 -0.48 -11.10 -24.28
N GLY A 645 -1.23 -12.12 -24.67
CA GLY A 645 -0.74 -13.46 -24.98
C GLY A 645 -0.70 -14.36 -23.74
N VAL A 646 -1.17 -15.60 -23.85
CA VAL A 646 -1.30 -16.56 -22.73
C VAL A 646 0.04 -16.79 -22.02
N GLN A 647 1.12 -16.94 -22.79
CA GLN A 647 2.48 -17.18 -22.28
C GLN A 647 3.13 -15.97 -21.59
N ASN A 648 2.53 -14.78 -21.72
CA ASN A 648 3.08 -13.52 -21.22
C ASN A 648 2.29 -12.95 -20.03
N VAL A 649 1.22 -13.63 -19.62
CA VAL A 649 0.39 -13.24 -18.48
C VAL A 649 0.58 -14.28 -17.38
N PHE A 650 1.23 -13.89 -16.30
CA PHE A 650 1.24 -14.68 -15.07
C PHE A 650 0.03 -14.27 -14.23
N PHE A 651 -0.79 -15.24 -13.87
CA PHE A 651 -2.03 -15.02 -13.16
C PHE A 651 -1.98 -15.77 -11.83
N TYR A 652 -2.31 -15.10 -10.72
CA TYR A 652 -2.41 -15.74 -9.42
C TYR A 652 -3.42 -15.04 -8.53
N GLY A 653 -3.84 -15.70 -7.47
CA GLY A 653 -4.83 -15.14 -6.56
C GLY A 653 -5.26 -16.10 -5.47
N SER A 654 -6.26 -15.66 -4.71
CA SER A 654 -6.82 -16.43 -3.61
C SER A 654 -8.32 -16.20 -3.48
N PHE A 655 -8.98 -17.17 -2.85
CA PHE A 655 -10.35 -17.09 -2.40
C PHE A 655 -10.45 -17.53 -0.96
N ASP A 656 -10.93 -16.62 -0.11
CA ASP A 656 -11.28 -16.90 1.28
C ASP A 656 -12.80 -16.89 1.46
N ALA A 657 -13.30 -17.84 2.24
CA ALA A 657 -14.70 -18.01 2.62
C ALA A 657 -14.82 -18.66 4.00
N MET A 658 -16.05 -18.87 4.45
CA MET A 658 -16.38 -19.72 5.59
C MET A 658 -17.36 -20.81 5.18
N THR A 659 -17.36 -21.92 5.91
CA THR A 659 -18.44 -22.91 5.88
C THR A 659 -19.62 -22.42 6.73
N PRO A 660 -20.86 -22.95 6.55
CA PRO A 660 -22.00 -22.57 7.39
C PRO A 660 -21.80 -22.76 8.89
N ASP A 661 -20.94 -23.70 9.27
CA ASP A 661 -20.54 -23.96 10.67
C ASP A 661 -19.37 -23.08 11.15
N GLY A 662 -18.90 -22.14 10.33
CA GLY A 662 -17.94 -21.10 10.72
C GLY A 662 -16.46 -21.48 10.58
N ARG A 663 -16.12 -22.64 9.98
CA ARG A 663 -14.73 -22.97 9.64
C ARG A 663 -14.28 -22.17 8.42
N ASN A 664 -13.09 -21.59 8.43
CA ASN A 664 -12.58 -20.89 7.25
C ASN A 664 -12.22 -21.88 6.14
N PHE A 665 -12.35 -21.39 4.93
CA PHE A 665 -11.92 -22.03 3.70
C PHE A 665 -11.04 -21.03 2.96
N THR A 666 -9.82 -21.44 2.60
CA THR A 666 -8.93 -20.65 1.76
C THR A 666 -8.40 -21.55 0.66
N THR A 667 -8.38 -21.05 -0.56
CA THR A 667 -7.71 -21.70 -1.68
C THR A 667 -6.99 -20.65 -2.51
N SER A 668 -5.83 -21.03 -3.03
CA SER A 668 -4.99 -20.20 -3.87
C SER A 668 -4.84 -20.86 -5.23
N PHE A 669 -4.69 -20.06 -6.27
CA PHE A 669 -4.52 -20.54 -7.64
C PHE A 669 -3.44 -19.73 -8.35
N HIS A 670 -2.81 -20.35 -9.35
CA HIS A 670 -1.92 -19.66 -10.27
C HIS A 670 -1.93 -20.35 -11.64
N GLU A 671 -1.69 -19.58 -12.70
CA GLU A 671 -1.59 -20.04 -14.09
C GLU A 671 -0.50 -19.22 -14.81
N GLY A 672 0.20 -19.85 -15.76
CA GLY A 672 1.29 -19.23 -16.50
C GLY A 672 2.65 -19.33 -15.79
N ALA A 673 3.69 -18.80 -16.44
CA ALA A 673 5.06 -18.84 -15.93
C ALA A 673 5.37 -17.60 -15.09
N PHE A 674 5.79 -17.80 -13.84
CA PHE A 674 6.23 -16.71 -12.98
C PHE A 674 7.60 -16.18 -13.44
N LYS A 675 7.66 -14.88 -13.76
CA LYS A 675 8.88 -14.21 -14.23
C LYS A 675 9.35 -13.12 -13.25
N GLY A 676 8.88 -13.13 -12.01
CA GLY A 676 9.13 -12.07 -11.02
C GLY A 676 7.95 -11.11 -10.86
N LEU A 677 7.98 -10.29 -9.80
CA LEU A 677 6.87 -9.41 -9.38
C LEU A 677 6.89 -8.02 -10.02
N GLY A 678 7.87 -7.73 -10.88
CA GLY A 678 8.07 -6.43 -11.52
C GLY A 678 9.53 -6.19 -11.93
N ALA A 679 9.81 -5.06 -12.58
CA ALA A 679 11.16 -4.61 -12.95
C ALA A 679 12.07 -4.39 -11.73
N VAL A 680 11.56 -3.81 -10.64
CA VAL A 680 12.28 -3.58 -9.38
C VAL A 680 12.60 -4.92 -8.71
N ASP A 681 11.61 -5.81 -8.60
CA ASP A 681 11.79 -7.16 -8.03
C ASP A 681 12.81 -7.97 -8.84
N HIS A 682 12.74 -7.88 -10.17
CA HIS A 682 13.70 -8.50 -11.07
C HIS A 682 15.13 -7.97 -10.86
N TYR A 683 15.32 -6.64 -10.83
CA TYR A 683 16.62 -6.02 -10.57
C TYR A 683 17.19 -6.43 -9.20
N MET A 684 16.39 -6.31 -8.14
CA MET A 684 16.82 -6.66 -6.78
C MET A 684 17.22 -8.14 -6.64
N ARG A 685 16.63 -9.04 -7.44
CA ARG A 685 17.02 -10.46 -7.48
C ARG A 685 18.33 -10.66 -8.23
N LEU A 686 18.48 -10.04 -9.41
CA LEU A 686 19.70 -10.13 -10.21
C LEU A 686 20.93 -9.61 -9.45
N GLU A 687 20.74 -8.55 -8.66
CA GLU A 687 21.81 -7.92 -7.88
C GLU A 687 21.97 -8.52 -6.46
N ASN A 688 21.23 -9.58 -6.11
CA ASN A 688 21.25 -10.21 -4.78
C ASN A 688 20.99 -9.24 -3.60
N LEU A 689 20.16 -8.21 -3.81
CA LEU A 689 19.89 -7.14 -2.83
C LEU A 689 18.77 -7.46 -1.84
N ARG A 690 18.26 -8.69 -1.84
CA ARG A 690 17.19 -9.11 -0.92
C ARG A 690 17.78 -9.65 0.36
N ALA A 691 17.21 -9.21 1.49
CA ALA A 691 17.35 -9.94 2.73
C ALA A 691 16.85 -11.39 2.53
N PRO A 692 17.51 -12.40 3.14
CA PRO A 692 17.34 -13.82 2.81
C PRO A 692 15.96 -14.44 3.13
N SER A 693 14.94 -13.67 3.52
CA SER A 693 13.62 -14.20 3.87
C SER A 693 12.72 -14.55 2.69
N SER A 694 13.20 -14.42 1.44
CA SER A 694 12.51 -14.95 0.26
C SER A 694 13.47 -15.58 -0.74
N VAL A 695 14.44 -16.38 -0.27
CA VAL A 695 15.14 -17.30 -1.17
C VAL A 695 14.08 -18.26 -1.70
N VAL A 696 13.65 -18.02 -2.94
CA VAL A 696 13.14 -19.08 -3.79
C VAL A 696 14.25 -20.12 -3.78
N VAL A 697 14.01 -21.24 -3.10
CA VAL A 697 14.82 -22.43 -3.30
C VAL A 697 14.64 -22.74 -4.77
N ASP A 698 15.69 -22.53 -5.58
CA ASP A 698 15.72 -23.05 -6.93
C ASP A 698 15.40 -24.55 -6.82
N GLN A 699 14.20 -24.93 -7.26
CA GLN A 699 13.79 -26.31 -7.44
C GLN A 699 14.09 -26.76 -8.85
#